data_AF-F9Q3I4-F1
#
_entry.id   AF-F9Q3I4-F1
#
_cell.length_a   1.000
_cell.length_b   1.000
_cell.length_c   1.000
_cell.angle_alpha   90.00
_cell.angle_beta   90.00
_cell.angle_gamma   90.00
#
_symmetry.space_group_name_H-M   'P 1'
#
loop_
_entity.id
_entity.type
_entity.pdbx_description
1 polymer ?
#
loop_
_entity_poly.entity_id
_entity_poly.type
_entity_poly.pdbx_seq_one_letter_code
_entity_poly.pdbx_strand_id
1 'polypeptide(L)'
;MSKIIESIDYFPAGYCTSYTGLLFKGVKNKKMTFPAGVFLIKHRDKGYLLYDTGYHYDIKTKLRYGFYRLGTPVQMTEKDQISYLLEAKGIKPEEINYVLLSHLHPDHLGGASFFPHATFILTKEVYEVYQKPKLKDLIFKEFLPTSFEKNLTIIRADQQDSTFPYRPICDLFGDGSILVASVDGHARGQACLYLPDFNLLIAADLCWGIDLLPYTKQMHLIPSLVQDNKVDYIKGTEFLEEVLKDSIEVLVSHDPVERIESILYEKITFLKTFIQTRWLHNFKSREAVESYQKKQLANYMDFLKRESPYFKNGVPSDFDHMDKAFMMEHFNELNTQGVDREEALSLAIESEKTRDFSELKGEVAVGLSSGTSGHRGLFITTEKERSMWAGAILAKMLPKGQLFGHRIAFFLRADNELYQTINTALIRLEYFDIFKHTDEHIERLNSYQPTIVVAPASMLIELSKRLKDGELAIHPQKIVSVAEILEDSDRERIAEAFSLSIIDQVYQATEGFLACTCSAGNLHLNEDIIFVEKQYLDDRRFYPVITDFKRSSQPVYRYQLNDILVENPEPCPCGSYYTRIDKVEGRSDDIFYFEGQNGGQVTIYPDFIRRCILFVENVGDYQVKQHSEKLVEVCLSRRDEDVETAILAQFQLLAQQKEFIVPQIQFSDYHWDTSRKLKRIQRL
;
A
#
# COMPACT_ATOMS: atom_id res chain seq x y z
N MET A 1 5.17 -16.74 -23.95
CA MET A 1 6.56 -16.42 -24.35
C MET A 1 7.19 -15.65 -23.20
N SER A 2 8.39 -15.99 -22.74
CA SER A 2 9.07 -15.21 -21.69
C SER A 2 9.46 -13.84 -22.26
N LYS A 3 9.30 -12.77 -21.50
CA LYS A 3 9.80 -11.42 -21.87
C LYS A 3 11.29 -11.48 -22.21
N ILE A 4 11.72 -10.66 -23.17
CA ILE A 4 13.14 -10.59 -23.59
C ILE A 4 13.95 -9.79 -22.56
N ILE A 5 13.36 -8.74 -22.03
CA ILE A 5 13.89 -7.98 -20.89
C ILE A 5 13.44 -8.66 -19.58
N GLU A 6 14.41 -9.12 -18.79
CA GLU A 6 14.19 -9.87 -17.55
C GLU A 6 13.91 -8.95 -16.35
N SER A 7 14.63 -7.82 -16.26
CA SER A 7 14.45 -6.83 -15.21
C SER A 7 14.89 -5.43 -15.67
N ILE A 8 14.32 -4.42 -15.01
CA ILE A 8 14.72 -3.01 -15.08
C ILE A 8 14.91 -2.56 -13.63
N ASP A 9 16.13 -2.22 -13.26
CA ASP A 9 16.49 -1.69 -11.94
C ASP A 9 16.85 -0.21 -12.08
N TYR A 10 16.50 0.59 -11.08
CA TYR A 10 16.83 2.01 -11.00
C TYR A 10 17.85 2.30 -9.90
N PHE A 11 18.78 3.22 -10.18
CA PHE A 11 19.82 3.66 -9.25
C PHE A 11 19.91 5.20 -9.23
N PRO A 12 19.70 5.86 -8.09
CA PRO A 12 19.92 7.29 -7.94
C PRO A 12 21.41 7.57 -7.69
N ALA A 13 22.19 7.72 -8.76
CA ALA A 13 23.64 7.82 -8.70
C ALA A 13 24.12 9.26 -8.38
N GLY A 14 23.72 9.75 -7.20
CA GLY A 14 23.84 11.13 -6.76
C GLY A 14 22.63 11.98 -7.14
N TYR A 15 22.58 13.22 -6.65
CA TYR A 15 21.50 14.15 -6.97
C TYR A 15 21.95 15.60 -6.88
N CYS A 16 21.17 16.52 -7.44
CA CYS A 16 21.31 17.94 -7.16
C CYS A 16 20.02 18.49 -6.51
N THR A 17 20.10 19.68 -5.92
CA THR A 17 18.92 20.34 -5.34
C THR A 17 18.73 21.73 -5.89
N SER A 18 17.49 22.10 -6.18
CA SER A 18 17.11 23.47 -6.54
C SER A 18 15.79 23.86 -5.86
N TYR A 19 15.33 25.08 -6.09
CA TYR A 19 14.04 25.55 -5.60
C TYR A 19 13.11 25.87 -6.78
N THR A 20 11.87 25.37 -6.73
CA THR A 20 10.88 25.52 -7.83
C THR A 20 10.62 26.96 -8.24
N GLY A 21 10.60 27.91 -7.30
CA GLY A 21 10.38 29.33 -7.59
C GLY A 21 11.59 30.01 -8.22
N LEU A 22 12.78 29.38 -8.20
CA LEU A 22 13.93 29.79 -9.01
C LEU A 22 13.83 29.25 -10.44
N LEU A 23 13.19 28.09 -10.61
CA LEU A 23 13.09 27.39 -11.88
C LEU A 23 11.91 27.87 -12.73
N PHE A 24 10.73 28.07 -12.12
CA PHE A 24 9.47 28.34 -12.81
C PHE A 24 8.75 29.57 -12.24
N LYS A 25 8.19 30.39 -13.13
CA LYS A 25 7.35 31.54 -12.77
C LYS A 25 6.03 31.07 -12.19
N GLY A 26 5.53 31.73 -11.15
CA GLY A 26 4.19 31.48 -10.61
C GLY A 26 4.04 30.18 -9.81
N VAL A 27 5.13 29.43 -9.59
CA VAL A 27 5.13 28.19 -8.79
C VAL A 27 5.59 28.49 -7.37
N LYS A 28 4.90 27.90 -6.37
CA LYS A 28 5.27 28.03 -4.95
C LYS A 28 6.70 27.56 -4.75
N ASN A 29 7.54 28.41 -4.16
CA ASN A 29 8.96 28.13 -3.96
C ASN A 29 9.18 27.02 -2.92
N LYS A 30 9.61 25.84 -3.36
CA LYS A 30 9.87 24.64 -2.56
C LYS A 30 11.20 24.05 -2.99
N LYS A 31 12.00 23.55 -2.03
CA LYS A 31 13.22 22.81 -2.34
C LYS A 31 12.85 21.46 -2.97
N MET A 32 13.50 21.13 -4.07
CA MET A 32 13.36 19.87 -4.79
C MET A 32 14.72 19.21 -4.98
N THR A 33 14.67 17.88 -5.10
CA THR A 33 15.80 17.01 -5.40
C THR A 33 15.63 16.48 -6.82
N PHE A 34 16.72 16.52 -7.60
CA PHE A 34 16.78 16.00 -8.96
C PHE A 34 17.84 14.91 -8.98
N PRO A 35 17.45 13.62 -8.90
CA PRO A 35 18.41 12.52 -8.92
C PRO A 35 19.09 12.41 -10.29
N ALA A 36 20.35 11.98 -10.30
CA ALA A 36 21.01 11.53 -11.52
C ALA A 36 20.61 10.06 -11.76
N GLY A 37 19.49 9.88 -12.45
CA GLY A 37 18.88 8.57 -12.66
C GLY A 37 19.70 7.67 -13.58
N VAL A 38 19.93 6.44 -13.15
CA VAL A 38 20.56 5.39 -13.94
C VAL A 38 19.64 4.17 -13.99
N PHE A 39 19.43 3.61 -15.18
CA PHE A 39 18.63 2.40 -15.35
C PHE A 39 19.52 1.24 -15.78
N LEU A 40 19.45 0.12 -15.05
CA LEU A 40 20.07 -1.14 -15.40
C LEU A 40 19.02 -2.06 -16.00
N ILE A 41 19.19 -2.40 -17.27
CA ILE A 41 18.30 -3.27 -18.02
C ILE A 41 18.99 -4.61 -18.20
N LYS A 42 18.38 -5.69 -17.69
CA LYS A 42 18.86 -7.05 -17.87
C LYS A 42 18.15 -7.69 -19.07
N HIS A 43 18.88 -7.83 -20.16
CA HIS A 43 18.40 -8.49 -21.37
C HIS A 43 18.81 -9.97 -21.37
N ARG A 44 17.86 -10.89 -21.59
CA ARG A 44 18.09 -12.34 -21.55
C ARG A 44 19.29 -12.79 -22.38
N ASP A 45 19.34 -12.33 -23.63
CA ASP A 45 20.33 -12.79 -24.62
C ASP A 45 21.55 -11.86 -24.78
N LYS A 46 21.52 -10.63 -24.24
CA LYS A 46 22.57 -9.60 -24.41
C LYS A 46 23.29 -9.24 -23.10
N GLY A 47 22.76 -9.68 -21.95
CA GLY A 47 23.31 -9.36 -20.64
C GLY A 47 22.88 -7.98 -20.15
N TYR A 48 23.75 -7.27 -19.43
CA TYR A 48 23.41 -6.01 -18.77
C TYR A 48 23.68 -4.79 -19.67
N LEU A 49 22.68 -3.92 -19.77
CA LEU A 49 22.78 -2.60 -20.37
C LEU A 49 22.55 -1.54 -19.28
N LEU A 50 23.48 -0.61 -19.14
CA LEU A 50 23.24 0.64 -18.42
C LEU A 50 22.72 1.69 -19.37
N TYR A 51 21.67 2.37 -18.96
CA TYR A 51 21.21 3.62 -19.54
C TYR A 51 21.62 4.75 -18.60
N ASP A 52 22.57 5.56 -19.06
CA ASP A 52 23.33 6.54 -18.28
C ASP A 52 24.14 5.94 -17.11
N THR A 53 24.91 6.78 -16.42
CA THR A 53 25.92 6.35 -15.43
C THR A 53 26.03 7.26 -14.20
N GLY A 54 25.19 8.30 -14.09
CA GLY A 54 25.15 9.13 -12.89
C GLY A 54 26.30 10.12 -12.75
N TYR A 55 26.39 10.75 -11.58
CA TYR A 55 27.50 11.64 -11.25
C TYR A 55 28.77 10.88 -10.85
N HIS A 56 29.93 11.46 -11.18
CA HIS A 56 31.21 11.06 -10.60
C HIS A 56 31.48 11.79 -9.28
N TYR A 57 32.01 11.10 -8.25
CA TYR A 57 32.28 11.71 -6.94
C TYR A 57 33.26 12.88 -6.99
N ASP A 58 34.20 12.86 -7.94
CA ASP A 58 35.08 13.99 -8.22
C ASP A 58 34.35 15.31 -8.52
N ILE A 59 33.15 15.27 -9.10
CA ILE A 59 32.33 16.47 -9.34
C ILE A 59 31.98 17.14 -8.01
N LYS A 60 31.79 16.37 -6.94
CA LYS A 60 31.55 16.88 -5.59
C LYS A 60 32.83 17.42 -4.93
N THR A 61 33.97 16.75 -5.11
CA THR A 61 35.17 16.98 -4.28
C THR A 61 36.23 17.86 -4.93
N LYS A 62 36.45 17.78 -6.26
CA LYS A 62 37.57 18.46 -6.92
C LYS A 62 37.27 19.93 -7.18
N LEU A 63 38.25 20.81 -6.90
CA LEU A 63 38.09 22.26 -7.04
C LEU A 63 37.72 22.69 -8.47
N ARG A 64 38.22 21.99 -9.50
CA ARG A 64 37.96 22.30 -10.92
C ARG A 64 36.48 22.33 -11.31
N TYR A 65 35.62 21.62 -10.60
CA TYR A 65 34.17 21.61 -10.84
C TYR A 65 33.39 22.59 -9.96
N GLY A 66 34.08 23.53 -9.29
CA GLY A 66 33.46 24.51 -8.40
C GLY A 66 32.38 25.35 -9.09
N PHE A 67 32.61 25.80 -10.32
CA PHE A 67 31.62 26.56 -11.08
C PHE A 67 30.38 25.73 -11.44
N TYR A 68 30.56 24.45 -11.79
CA TYR A 68 29.44 23.54 -12.01
C TYR A 68 28.60 23.38 -10.74
N ARG A 69 29.24 23.17 -9.59
CA ARG A 69 28.56 23.05 -8.28
C ARG A 69 27.80 24.30 -7.83
N LEU A 70 28.19 25.49 -8.31
CA LEU A 70 27.48 26.74 -8.03
C LEU A 70 26.13 26.80 -8.75
N GLY A 71 26.06 26.30 -9.99
CA GLY A 71 24.83 26.23 -10.77
C GLY A 71 23.97 25.02 -10.42
N THR A 72 24.63 23.89 -10.12
CA THR A 72 24.02 22.59 -9.84
C THR A 72 24.55 22.06 -8.52
N PRO A 73 23.90 22.34 -7.37
CA PRO A 73 24.38 21.91 -6.05
C PRO A 73 24.36 20.39 -5.86
N VAL A 74 25.40 19.71 -6.36
CA VAL A 74 25.53 18.25 -6.30
C VAL A 74 25.68 17.77 -4.85
N GLN A 75 24.93 16.73 -4.51
CA GLN A 75 24.99 15.99 -3.27
C GLN A 75 25.19 14.51 -3.60
N MET A 76 26.29 13.96 -3.09
CA MET A 76 26.61 12.53 -3.19
C MET A 76 27.76 12.21 -2.24
N THR A 77 27.81 10.95 -1.83
CA THR A 77 28.94 10.27 -1.21
C THR A 77 29.63 9.39 -2.25
N GLU A 78 30.82 8.86 -1.92
CA GLU A 78 31.54 7.94 -2.80
C GLU A 78 30.71 6.67 -3.11
N LYS A 79 29.90 6.21 -2.13
CA LYS A 79 29.04 5.04 -2.24
C LYS A 79 27.81 5.23 -3.14
N ASP A 80 27.49 6.47 -3.47
CA ASP A 80 26.37 6.80 -4.37
C ASP A 80 26.78 6.70 -5.85
N GLN A 81 28.06 6.41 -6.15
CA GLN A 81 28.48 6.16 -7.53
C GLN A 81 27.93 4.83 -8.02
N ILE A 82 27.59 4.78 -9.31
CA ILE A 82 26.97 3.61 -9.93
C ILE A 82 27.75 2.31 -9.72
N SER A 83 29.09 2.34 -9.69
CA SER A 83 29.93 1.17 -9.43
C SER A 83 29.66 0.52 -8.07
N TYR A 84 29.51 1.31 -7.00
CA TYR A 84 29.18 0.82 -5.66
C TYR A 84 27.71 0.38 -5.55
N LEU A 85 26.80 1.09 -6.24
CA LEU A 85 25.39 0.73 -6.27
C LEU A 85 25.16 -0.64 -6.96
N LEU A 86 25.90 -0.93 -8.03
CA LEU A 86 25.92 -2.24 -8.68
C LEU A 86 26.54 -3.32 -7.78
N GLU A 87 27.65 -3.02 -7.11
CA GLU A 87 28.31 -3.97 -6.19
C GLU A 87 27.38 -4.36 -5.02
N ALA A 88 26.60 -3.41 -4.49
CA ALA A 88 25.60 -3.68 -3.45
C ALA A 88 24.49 -4.64 -3.92
N LYS A 89 24.27 -4.75 -5.23
CA LYS A 89 23.37 -5.73 -5.87
C LYS A 89 24.08 -7.03 -6.26
N GLY A 90 25.38 -7.16 -5.98
CA GLY A 90 26.20 -8.31 -6.34
C GLY A 90 26.58 -8.35 -7.82
N ILE A 91 26.53 -7.22 -8.53
CA ILE A 91 26.88 -7.10 -9.96
C ILE A 91 28.22 -6.37 -10.05
N LYS A 92 29.20 -6.98 -10.71
CA LYS A 92 30.50 -6.36 -10.92
C LYS A 92 30.50 -5.45 -12.15
N PRO A 93 31.26 -4.34 -12.18
CA PRO A 93 31.34 -3.48 -13.35
C PRO A 93 31.72 -4.20 -14.66
N GLU A 94 32.50 -5.28 -14.59
CA GLU A 94 32.89 -6.08 -15.76
C GLU A 94 31.74 -6.90 -16.36
N GLU A 95 30.65 -7.08 -15.62
CA GLU A 95 29.44 -7.76 -16.10
C GLU A 95 28.55 -6.84 -16.94
N ILE A 96 28.83 -5.52 -16.96
CA ILE A 96 28.10 -4.57 -17.81
C ILE A 96 28.57 -4.70 -19.26
N ASN A 97 27.68 -5.17 -20.13
CA ASN A 97 27.97 -5.41 -21.54
C ASN A 97 27.85 -4.13 -22.38
N TYR A 98 26.85 -3.31 -22.07
CA TYR A 98 26.51 -2.11 -22.84
C TYR A 98 26.31 -0.90 -21.92
N VAL A 99 26.74 0.27 -22.38
CA VAL A 99 26.42 1.56 -21.77
C VAL A 99 25.87 2.48 -22.85
N LEU A 100 24.56 2.73 -22.81
CA LEU A 100 23.91 3.72 -23.66
C LEU A 100 23.86 5.03 -22.88
N LEU A 101 24.60 6.04 -23.34
CA LEU A 101 24.54 7.38 -22.77
C LEU A 101 23.47 8.16 -23.53
N SER A 102 22.41 8.56 -22.83
CA SER A 102 21.32 9.34 -23.41
C SER A 102 21.85 10.64 -24.02
N HIS A 103 22.75 11.30 -23.29
CA HIS A 103 23.55 12.42 -23.72
C HIS A 103 24.79 12.58 -22.81
N LEU A 104 25.56 13.66 -22.98
CA LEU A 104 26.89 13.80 -22.39
C LEU A 104 26.98 14.94 -21.36
N HIS A 105 25.92 15.18 -20.59
CA HIS A 105 26.01 16.03 -19.40
C HIS A 105 26.64 15.28 -18.20
N PRO A 106 27.23 16.01 -17.23
CA PRO A 106 28.01 15.40 -16.15
C PRO A 106 27.27 14.40 -15.25
N ASP A 107 25.95 14.50 -15.14
CA ASP A 107 25.02 13.59 -14.44
C ASP A 107 24.75 12.29 -15.19
N HIS A 108 25.04 12.23 -16.49
CA HIS A 108 24.70 11.10 -17.34
C HIS A 108 25.95 10.28 -17.67
N LEU A 109 27.08 10.95 -17.93
CA LEU A 109 28.34 10.28 -18.27
C LEU A 109 29.31 10.09 -17.09
N GLY A 110 29.01 10.66 -15.92
CA GLY A 110 29.98 10.78 -14.83
C GLY A 110 30.56 9.44 -14.37
N GLY A 111 29.76 8.38 -14.33
CA GLY A 111 30.22 7.03 -13.97
C GLY A 111 30.81 6.21 -15.12
N ALA A 112 30.89 6.73 -16.35
CA ALA A 112 31.26 5.95 -17.53
C ALA A 112 32.65 5.29 -17.45
N SER A 113 33.61 5.93 -16.78
CA SER A 113 34.98 5.44 -16.62
C SER A 113 35.07 4.11 -15.85
N PHE A 114 34.05 3.75 -15.08
CA PHE A 114 33.99 2.50 -14.34
C PHE A 114 33.72 1.27 -15.22
N PHE A 115 33.35 1.46 -16.49
CA PHE A 115 32.97 0.38 -17.41
C PHE A 115 33.88 0.28 -18.65
N PRO A 116 35.21 0.09 -18.49
CA PRO A 116 36.16 0.14 -19.60
C PRO A 116 36.00 -0.98 -20.63
N HIS A 117 35.28 -2.05 -20.28
CA HIS A 117 35.03 -3.22 -21.14
C HIS A 117 33.68 -3.18 -21.86
N ALA A 118 32.79 -2.27 -21.48
CA ALA A 118 31.46 -2.17 -22.08
C ALA A 118 31.53 -1.60 -23.52
N THR A 119 30.55 -1.97 -24.33
CA THR A 119 30.26 -1.30 -25.60
C THR A 119 29.46 -0.04 -25.32
N PHE A 120 30.01 1.12 -25.68
CA PHE A 120 29.31 2.40 -25.52
C PHE A 120 28.41 2.66 -26.71
N ILE A 121 27.25 3.25 -26.49
CA ILE A 121 26.26 3.51 -27.52
C ILE A 121 25.85 4.97 -27.46
N LEU A 122 25.94 5.67 -28.59
CA LEU A 122 25.46 7.04 -28.77
C LEU A 122 24.57 7.13 -30.01
N THR A 123 23.57 8.01 -29.96
CA THR A 123 22.92 8.48 -31.19
C THR A 123 23.93 9.25 -32.04
N LYS A 124 23.71 9.25 -33.36
CA LYS A 124 24.56 9.98 -34.31
C LYS A 124 24.71 11.45 -33.93
N GLU A 125 23.62 12.10 -33.54
CA GLU A 125 23.61 13.52 -33.19
C GLU A 125 24.42 13.79 -31.90
N VAL A 126 24.31 12.95 -30.86
CA VAL A 126 25.14 13.07 -29.65
C VAL A 126 26.62 12.84 -29.98
N TYR A 127 26.93 11.90 -30.87
CA TYR A 127 28.31 11.70 -31.33
C TYR A 127 28.87 12.94 -32.06
N GLU A 128 28.07 13.63 -32.87
CA GLU A 128 28.48 14.88 -33.51
C GLU A 128 28.80 15.97 -32.47
N VAL A 129 28.04 16.07 -31.39
CA VAL A 129 28.32 16.97 -30.26
C VAL A 129 29.60 16.55 -29.54
N TYR A 130 29.79 15.25 -29.28
CA TYR A 130 31.02 14.72 -28.68
C TYR A 130 32.27 15.10 -29.49
N GLN A 131 32.21 15.04 -30.82
CA GLN A 131 33.33 15.39 -31.69
C GLN A 131 33.66 16.88 -31.65
N LYS A 132 32.64 17.75 -31.54
CA LYS A 132 32.80 19.21 -31.62
C LYS A 132 32.00 19.91 -30.51
N PRO A 133 32.39 19.73 -29.23
CA PRO A 133 31.64 20.29 -28.12
C PRO A 133 31.80 21.81 -28.06
N LYS A 134 30.69 22.50 -27.80
CA LYS A 134 30.68 23.90 -27.37
C LYS A 134 30.84 23.95 -25.85
N LEU A 135 31.26 25.11 -25.34
CA LEU A 135 31.45 25.29 -23.90
C LEU A 135 30.16 25.02 -23.09
N LYS A 136 29.00 25.35 -23.66
CA LYS A 136 27.68 25.15 -23.03
C LYS A 136 27.25 23.68 -22.92
N ASP A 137 27.89 22.77 -23.67
CA ASP A 137 27.52 21.35 -23.70
C ASP A 137 28.09 20.59 -22.48
N LEU A 138 28.96 21.23 -21.69
CA LEU A 138 29.47 20.74 -20.39
C LEU A 138 29.99 19.29 -20.39
N ILE A 139 30.62 18.85 -21.49
CA ILE A 139 31.13 17.47 -21.63
C ILE A 139 32.46 17.29 -20.90
N PHE A 140 32.47 16.53 -19.80
CA PHE A 140 33.67 16.19 -19.02
C PHE A 140 34.30 14.87 -19.51
N LYS A 141 35.00 14.93 -20.64
CA LYS A 141 35.58 13.74 -21.32
C LYS A 141 36.53 12.92 -20.45
N GLU A 142 37.09 13.47 -19.39
CA GLU A 142 37.93 12.73 -18.43
C GLU A 142 37.18 11.63 -17.66
N PHE A 143 35.85 11.66 -17.65
CA PHE A 143 35.02 10.59 -17.08
C PHE A 143 34.67 9.50 -18.08
N LEU A 144 35.14 9.59 -19.33
CA LEU A 144 35.06 8.50 -20.29
C LEU A 144 36.29 7.59 -20.15
N PRO A 145 36.14 6.26 -20.31
CA PRO A 145 37.29 5.36 -20.27
C PRO A 145 38.21 5.61 -21.47
N THR A 146 39.49 5.28 -21.34
CA THR A 146 40.47 5.40 -22.44
C THR A 146 40.12 4.53 -23.65
N SER A 147 39.35 3.46 -23.44
CA SER A 147 38.81 2.57 -24.47
C SER A 147 37.54 3.09 -25.15
N PHE A 148 36.98 4.24 -24.73
CA PHE A 148 35.66 4.72 -25.15
C PHE A 148 35.49 4.73 -26.67
N GLU A 149 36.36 5.41 -27.42
CA GLU A 149 36.23 5.53 -28.89
C GLU A 149 36.39 4.18 -29.60
N LYS A 150 37.19 3.26 -29.05
CA LYS A 150 37.39 1.92 -29.61
C LYS A 150 36.14 1.05 -29.43
N ASN A 151 35.42 1.24 -28.32
CA ASN A 151 34.25 0.45 -27.95
C ASN A 151 32.94 1.17 -28.30
N LEU A 152 32.98 2.27 -29.05
CA LEU A 152 31.82 3.09 -29.35
C LEU A 152 31.06 2.56 -30.58
N THR A 153 29.75 2.39 -30.41
CA THR A 153 28.77 2.11 -31.46
C THR A 153 27.89 3.35 -31.66
N ILE A 154 27.68 3.75 -32.91
CA ILE A 154 26.87 4.91 -33.27
C ILE A 154 25.60 4.43 -33.96
N ILE A 155 24.44 4.81 -33.42
CA ILE A 155 23.12 4.41 -33.94
C ILE A 155 22.39 5.59 -34.58
N ARG A 156 21.42 5.29 -35.46
CA ARG A 156 20.55 6.27 -36.12
C ARG A 156 19.10 5.85 -35.95
N ALA A 157 18.28 6.73 -35.41
CA ALA A 157 16.85 6.52 -35.29
C ALA A 157 16.13 6.99 -36.56
N ASP A 158 16.07 6.14 -37.58
CA ASP A 158 15.50 6.45 -38.91
C ASP A 158 14.45 5.44 -39.39
N GLN A 159 14.07 4.48 -38.53
CA GLN A 159 13.11 3.42 -38.84
C GLN A 159 11.73 3.78 -38.29
N GLN A 160 10.68 3.61 -39.10
CA GLN A 160 9.30 3.73 -38.61
C GLN A 160 8.87 2.41 -37.99
N ASP A 161 8.31 2.44 -36.78
CA ASP A 161 7.79 1.25 -36.11
C ASP A 161 6.34 1.50 -35.64
N SER A 162 5.45 0.53 -35.87
CA SER A 162 4.04 0.65 -35.48
C SER A 162 3.82 0.56 -33.97
N THR A 163 4.73 -0.07 -33.22
CA THR A 163 4.67 -0.17 -31.76
C THR A 163 5.03 1.16 -31.08
N PHE A 164 5.75 2.04 -31.76
CA PHE A 164 6.09 3.38 -31.29
C PHE A 164 5.88 4.41 -32.40
N PRO A 165 4.62 4.78 -32.71
CA PRO A 165 4.29 5.56 -33.92
C PRO A 165 4.66 7.04 -33.84
N TYR A 166 5.08 7.52 -32.66
CA TYR A 166 5.31 8.95 -32.39
C TYR A 166 6.53 9.50 -33.12
N ARG A 167 7.61 8.72 -33.25
CA ARG A 167 8.87 9.15 -33.87
C ARG A 167 9.64 7.97 -34.48
N PRO A 168 10.53 8.23 -35.45
CA PRO A 168 11.47 7.22 -35.91
C PRO A 168 12.34 6.68 -34.78
N ILE A 169 12.65 5.39 -34.85
CA ILE A 169 13.42 4.64 -33.85
C ILE A 169 14.60 3.91 -34.48
N CYS A 170 15.46 3.37 -33.63
CA CYS A 170 16.42 2.33 -33.92
C CYS A 170 16.09 1.15 -33.00
N ASP A 171 15.79 -0.02 -33.56
CA ASP A 171 15.77 -1.26 -32.78
C ASP A 171 17.22 -1.62 -32.43
N LEU A 172 17.58 -1.46 -31.16
CA LEU A 172 18.96 -1.50 -30.71
C LEU A 172 19.63 -2.86 -30.96
N PHE A 173 18.87 -3.94 -30.81
CA PHE A 173 19.36 -5.31 -30.91
C PHE A 173 18.74 -6.11 -32.05
N GLY A 174 17.74 -5.55 -32.75
CA GLY A 174 17.05 -6.18 -33.87
C GLY A 174 16.03 -7.24 -33.44
N ASP A 175 15.62 -7.22 -32.17
CA ASP A 175 14.66 -8.15 -31.57
C ASP A 175 13.40 -7.46 -31.02
N GLY A 176 13.25 -6.16 -31.27
CA GLY A 176 12.12 -5.34 -30.86
C GLY A 176 12.06 -5.04 -29.36
N SER A 177 13.06 -5.43 -28.56
CA SER A 177 13.01 -5.31 -27.10
C SER A 177 13.33 -3.91 -26.57
N ILE A 178 14.20 -3.16 -27.28
CA ILE A 178 14.64 -1.81 -26.91
C ILE A 178 14.63 -0.94 -28.17
N LEU A 179 13.67 -0.02 -28.24
CA LEU A 179 13.54 0.93 -29.35
C LEU A 179 14.07 2.29 -28.92
N VAL A 180 15.10 2.79 -29.61
CA VAL A 180 15.76 4.05 -29.28
C VAL A 180 15.30 5.16 -30.22
N ALA A 181 14.74 6.23 -29.67
CA ALA A 181 14.38 7.44 -30.43
C ALA A 181 15.37 8.57 -30.13
N SER A 182 15.75 9.35 -31.14
CA SER A 182 16.61 10.54 -30.99
C SER A 182 15.74 11.79 -30.88
N VAL A 183 16.06 12.69 -29.94
CA VAL A 183 15.25 13.90 -29.67
C VAL A 183 16.14 15.10 -29.43
N ASP A 184 15.76 16.25 -29.97
CA ASP A 184 16.44 17.51 -29.68
C ASP A 184 15.73 18.27 -28.55
N GLY A 185 16.43 19.22 -27.93
CA GLY A 185 15.87 20.11 -26.92
C GLY A 185 16.83 20.37 -25.76
N HIS A 186 16.87 19.44 -24.81
CA HIS A 186 17.78 19.52 -23.66
C HIS A 186 19.23 19.36 -24.09
N ALA A 187 19.53 18.22 -24.71
CA ALA A 187 20.75 17.98 -25.45
C ALA A 187 20.39 17.56 -26.88
N ARG A 188 21.18 18.02 -27.85
CA ARG A 188 20.98 17.65 -29.25
C ARG A 188 21.13 16.14 -29.42
N GLY A 189 20.08 15.50 -29.93
CA GLY A 189 20.06 14.07 -30.20
C GLY A 189 19.90 13.16 -29.00
N GLN A 190 19.45 13.66 -27.86
CA GLN A 190 19.32 12.82 -26.66
C GLN A 190 18.53 11.54 -26.98
N ALA A 191 19.05 10.41 -26.53
CA ALA A 191 18.40 9.12 -26.74
C ALA A 191 17.26 8.96 -25.73
N CYS A 192 16.09 8.52 -26.18
CA CYS A 192 15.00 8.04 -25.34
C CYS A 192 14.75 6.56 -25.65
N LEU A 193 14.47 5.74 -24.63
CA LEU A 193 14.26 4.30 -24.78
C LEU A 193 12.79 3.96 -24.58
N TYR A 194 12.16 3.36 -25.57
CA TYR A 194 10.87 2.70 -25.42
C TYR A 194 11.07 1.19 -25.28
N LEU A 195 10.43 0.61 -24.26
CA LEU A 195 10.50 -0.81 -23.91
C LEU A 195 9.10 -1.42 -24.10
N PRO A 196 8.81 -2.02 -25.27
CA PRO A 196 7.45 -2.49 -25.60
C PRO A 196 6.89 -3.51 -24.60
N ASP A 197 7.73 -4.43 -24.11
CA ASP A 197 7.36 -5.46 -23.12
C ASP A 197 6.84 -4.88 -21.79
N PHE A 198 7.13 -3.60 -21.51
CA PHE A 198 6.75 -2.88 -20.29
C PHE A 198 5.80 -1.72 -20.58
N ASN A 199 5.52 -1.43 -21.85
CA ASN A 199 4.83 -0.22 -22.29
C ASN A 199 5.39 1.06 -21.60
N LEU A 200 6.73 1.15 -21.57
CA LEU A 200 7.48 2.13 -20.78
C LEU A 200 8.40 2.94 -21.68
N LEU A 201 8.34 4.27 -21.58
CA LEU A 201 9.29 5.21 -22.17
C LEU A 201 10.20 5.80 -21.08
N ILE A 202 11.51 5.58 -21.21
CA ILE A 202 12.54 6.29 -20.45
C ILE A 202 13.02 7.46 -21.32
N ALA A 203 12.63 8.67 -20.93
CA ALA A 203 12.65 9.88 -21.75
C ALA A 203 13.84 10.81 -21.49
N ALA A 204 14.87 10.34 -20.76
CA ALA A 204 16.00 11.15 -20.32
C ALA A 204 15.54 12.51 -19.76
N ASP A 205 16.02 13.60 -20.36
CA ASP A 205 15.88 14.96 -19.86
C ASP A 205 14.94 15.78 -20.76
N LEU A 206 13.97 15.11 -21.41
CA LEU A 206 12.89 15.80 -22.12
C LEU A 206 12.08 16.72 -21.20
N CYS A 207 11.98 16.36 -19.92
CA CYS A 207 11.68 17.28 -18.84
C CYS A 207 12.45 16.90 -17.57
N TRP A 208 12.54 17.80 -16.61
CA TRP A 208 13.24 17.56 -15.33
C TRP A 208 12.42 16.79 -14.29
N GLY A 209 11.24 16.30 -14.66
CA GLY A 209 10.28 15.64 -13.80
C GLY A 209 8.90 15.71 -14.46
N ILE A 210 8.14 14.61 -14.43
CA ILE A 210 6.79 14.56 -15.01
C ILE A 210 5.85 15.51 -14.26
N ASP A 211 6.02 15.64 -12.94
CA ASP A 211 5.31 16.62 -12.10
C ASP A 211 5.60 18.08 -12.49
N LEU A 212 6.75 18.32 -13.12
CA LEU A 212 7.18 19.63 -13.60
C LEU A 212 6.78 19.93 -15.05
N LEU A 213 6.30 18.93 -15.79
CA LEU A 213 5.90 19.04 -17.19
C LEU A 213 4.92 20.22 -17.44
N PRO A 214 3.85 20.42 -16.63
CA PRO A 214 2.90 21.53 -16.83
C PRO A 214 3.53 22.94 -16.68
N TYR A 215 4.65 23.04 -15.96
CA TYR A 215 5.34 24.30 -15.70
C TYR A 215 6.42 24.61 -16.71
N THR A 216 6.73 23.70 -17.64
CA THR A 216 7.80 23.85 -18.63
C THR A 216 7.74 25.18 -19.39
N LYS A 217 6.54 25.57 -19.84
CA LYS A 217 6.31 26.83 -20.57
C LYS A 217 6.57 28.09 -19.71
N GLN A 218 6.58 27.93 -18.38
CA GLN A 218 6.76 28.98 -17.38
C GLN A 218 8.21 29.10 -16.88
N MET A 219 9.14 28.32 -17.45
CA MET A 219 10.55 28.29 -17.04
C MET A 219 11.22 29.67 -17.13
N HIS A 220 11.96 30.05 -16.08
CA HIS A 220 12.74 31.28 -16.03
C HIS A 220 13.88 31.29 -17.06
N LEU A 221 14.39 32.49 -17.38
CA LEU A 221 15.41 32.67 -18.42
C LEU A 221 16.70 31.90 -18.10
N ILE A 222 17.23 32.01 -16.88
CA ILE A 222 18.49 31.38 -16.48
C ILE A 222 18.41 29.84 -16.57
N PRO A 223 17.41 29.16 -15.96
CA PRO A 223 17.22 27.73 -16.16
C PRO A 223 17.03 27.33 -17.63
N SER A 224 16.39 28.17 -18.45
CA SER A 224 16.20 27.87 -19.87
C SER A 224 17.48 27.89 -20.71
N LEU A 225 18.58 28.48 -20.20
CA LEU A 225 19.90 28.44 -20.86
C LEU A 225 20.62 27.10 -20.72
N VAL A 226 20.14 26.21 -19.84
CA VAL A 226 20.63 24.83 -19.71
C VAL A 226 20.24 23.98 -20.92
N GLN A 227 19.12 24.32 -21.57
CA GLN A 227 18.64 23.61 -22.75
C GLN A 227 19.47 23.99 -23.99
N ASP A 228 19.85 23.02 -24.82
CA ASP A 228 20.54 23.31 -26.09
C ASP A 228 19.68 24.20 -27.01
N ASN A 229 18.39 23.88 -27.11
CA ASN A 229 17.40 24.64 -27.88
C ASN A 229 16.02 24.64 -27.18
N LYS A 230 15.56 25.83 -26.77
CA LYS A 230 14.28 26.00 -26.07
C LYS A 230 13.05 25.62 -26.90
N VAL A 231 13.05 25.89 -28.20
CA VAL A 231 11.90 25.58 -29.07
C VAL A 231 11.75 24.07 -29.19
N ASP A 232 12.87 23.37 -29.43
CA ASP A 232 12.85 21.91 -29.56
C ASP A 232 12.62 21.23 -28.21
N TYR A 233 13.07 21.83 -27.09
CA TYR A 233 12.72 21.37 -25.75
C TYR A 233 11.20 21.41 -25.49
N ILE A 234 10.52 22.49 -25.89
CA ILE A 234 9.06 22.58 -25.78
C ILE A 234 8.38 21.52 -26.65
N LYS A 235 8.83 21.30 -27.90
CA LYS A 235 8.30 20.21 -28.74
C LYS A 235 8.53 18.84 -28.12
N GLY A 236 9.68 18.64 -27.47
CA GLY A 236 9.99 17.44 -26.70
C GLY A 236 8.97 17.20 -25.58
N THR A 237 8.59 18.25 -24.84
CA THR A 237 7.55 18.14 -23.82
C THR A 237 6.15 17.92 -24.39
N GLU A 238 5.81 18.51 -25.53
CA GLU A 238 4.53 18.27 -26.21
C GLU A 238 4.44 16.82 -26.72
N PHE A 239 5.56 16.26 -27.22
CA PHE A 239 5.67 14.85 -27.52
C PHE A 239 5.43 13.96 -26.28
N LEU A 240 5.97 14.33 -25.11
CA LEU A 240 5.70 13.56 -23.89
C LEU A 240 4.22 13.61 -23.50
N GLU A 241 3.58 14.77 -23.63
CA GLU A 241 2.13 14.93 -23.39
C GLU A 241 1.29 14.07 -24.35
N GLU A 242 1.74 13.84 -25.59
CA GLU A 242 1.09 12.92 -26.53
C GLU A 242 1.24 11.46 -26.09
N VAL A 243 2.46 11.03 -25.75
CA VAL A 243 2.73 9.66 -25.29
C VAL A 243 1.93 9.32 -24.03
N LEU A 244 1.84 10.26 -23.09
CA LEU A 244 1.09 10.08 -21.84
C LEU A 244 -0.42 9.86 -22.06
N LYS A 245 -1.01 10.33 -23.17
CA LYS A 245 -2.44 10.13 -23.47
C LYS A 245 -2.76 8.67 -23.85
N ASP A 246 -1.78 7.94 -24.37
CA ASP A 246 -1.96 6.59 -24.88
C ASP A 246 -1.62 5.50 -23.85
N SER A 247 -1.68 5.84 -22.56
CA SER A 247 -1.45 4.91 -21.44
C SER A 247 -0.05 4.26 -21.44
N ILE A 248 0.94 4.93 -22.06
CA ILE A 248 2.35 4.58 -21.95
C ILE A 248 2.89 5.18 -20.65
N GLU A 249 3.53 4.35 -19.84
CA GLU A 249 4.24 4.82 -18.66
C GLU A 249 5.47 5.61 -19.08
N VAL A 250 5.71 6.76 -18.47
CA VAL A 250 6.86 7.63 -18.80
C VAL A 250 7.68 7.92 -17.55
N LEU A 251 8.98 7.69 -17.67
CA LEU A 251 10.00 8.07 -16.69
C LEU A 251 11.00 9.04 -17.31
N VAL A 252 11.39 10.08 -16.57
CA VAL A 252 12.50 10.96 -16.91
C VAL A 252 13.64 10.83 -15.89
N SER A 253 14.86 11.22 -16.26
CA SER A 253 16.07 10.99 -15.46
C SER A 253 16.01 11.56 -14.05
N HIS A 254 15.26 12.66 -13.89
CA HIS A 254 15.17 13.42 -12.66
C HIS A 254 13.80 13.29 -11.98
N ASP A 255 12.96 12.33 -12.40
CA ASP A 255 11.76 12.00 -11.65
C ASP A 255 12.11 11.66 -10.19
N PRO A 256 11.23 11.96 -9.23
CA PRO A 256 11.38 11.48 -7.86
C PRO A 256 11.62 9.96 -7.86
N VAL A 257 12.54 9.50 -6.99
CA VAL A 257 12.96 8.09 -6.94
C VAL A 257 11.75 7.19 -6.78
N GLU A 258 10.82 7.60 -5.95
CA GLU A 258 9.64 6.84 -5.55
C GLU A 258 8.61 6.77 -6.68
N ARG A 259 8.50 7.82 -7.50
CA ARG A 259 7.69 7.83 -8.73
C ARG A 259 8.24 6.85 -9.76
N ILE A 260 9.57 6.69 -9.83
CA ILE A 260 10.23 5.67 -10.64
C ILE A 260 9.97 4.28 -10.07
N GLU A 261 10.13 4.09 -8.75
CA GLU A 261 9.88 2.82 -8.08
C GLU A 261 8.44 2.33 -8.21
N SER A 262 7.46 3.24 -8.16
CA SER A 262 6.04 2.98 -8.40
C SER A 262 5.85 2.34 -9.79
N ILE A 263 6.27 3.02 -10.85
CA ILE A 263 6.12 2.50 -12.22
C ILE A 263 6.84 1.17 -12.43
N LEU A 264 8.08 1.05 -11.93
CA LEU A 264 8.89 -0.13 -12.19
C LEU A 264 8.46 -1.34 -11.37
N TYR A 265 7.96 -1.14 -10.14
CA TYR A 265 7.82 -2.23 -9.18
C TYR A 265 6.40 -2.46 -8.66
N GLU A 266 5.42 -1.58 -8.87
CA GLU A 266 4.07 -1.70 -8.29
C GLU A 266 3.30 -2.92 -8.82
N LYS A 267 3.08 -3.01 -10.14
CA LYS A 267 2.39 -4.15 -10.78
C LYS A 267 3.07 -5.47 -10.45
N ILE A 268 4.40 -5.46 -10.37
CA ILE A 268 5.20 -6.63 -9.97
C ILE A 268 4.92 -6.99 -8.52
N THR A 269 4.89 -6.01 -7.61
CA THR A 269 4.64 -6.22 -6.18
C THR A 269 3.24 -6.79 -5.95
N PHE A 270 2.22 -6.20 -6.58
CA PHE A 270 0.85 -6.71 -6.54
C PHE A 270 0.79 -8.16 -7.04
N LEU A 271 1.26 -8.42 -8.27
CA LEU A 271 1.16 -9.74 -8.90
C LEU A 271 1.97 -10.78 -8.14
N LYS A 272 3.18 -10.43 -7.69
CA LYS A 272 4.02 -11.30 -6.86
C LYS A 272 3.33 -11.66 -5.55
N THR A 273 2.77 -10.67 -4.85
CA THR A 273 2.07 -10.90 -3.57
C THR A 273 0.82 -11.75 -3.80
N PHE A 274 0.07 -11.48 -4.87
CA PHE A 274 -1.09 -12.26 -5.25
C PHE A 274 -0.72 -13.72 -5.52
N ILE A 275 0.29 -13.96 -6.36
CA ILE A 275 0.77 -15.31 -6.71
C ILE A 275 1.26 -16.06 -5.48
N GLN A 276 2.08 -15.38 -4.67
CA GLN A 276 2.64 -15.96 -3.44
C GLN A 276 1.51 -16.40 -2.50
N THR A 277 0.56 -15.51 -2.23
CA THR A 277 -0.54 -15.77 -1.30
C THR A 277 -1.52 -16.81 -1.83
N ARG A 278 -1.89 -16.75 -3.11
CA ARG A 278 -2.91 -17.62 -3.71
C ARG A 278 -2.39 -19.05 -3.95
N TRP A 279 -1.14 -19.19 -4.37
CA TRP A 279 -0.62 -20.47 -4.89
C TRP A 279 0.64 -20.98 -4.21
N LEU A 280 1.54 -20.11 -3.71
CA LEU A 280 2.84 -20.56 -3.17
C LEU A 280 2.84 -20.77 -1.66
N HIS A 281 2.04 -20.02 -0.90
CA HIS A 281 1.88 -20.16 0.55
C HIS A 281 0.93 -21.33 0.90
N ASN A 282 1.28 -22.52 0.42
CA ASN A 282 0.56 -23.77 0.66
C ASN A 282 1.34 -24.64 1.66
N PHE A 283 1.40 -24.20 2.90
CA PHE A 283 2.11 -24.89 3.98
C PHE A 283 1.52 -26.27 4.24
N LYS A 284 2.38 -27.27 4.47
CA LYS A 284 2.00 -28.68 4.61
C LYS A 284 1.95 -29.17 6.06
N SER A 285 2.33 -28.32 7.01
CA SER A 285 2.24 -28.61 8.44
C SER A 285 2.28 -27.30 9.25
N ARG A 286 1.97 -27.39 10.55
CA ARG A 286 2.07 -26.27 11.48
C ARG A 286 3.52 -25.79 11.62
N GLU A 287 4.47 -26.72 11.68
CA GLU A 287 5.90 -26.43 11.81
C GLU A 287 6.43 -25.67 10.58
N ALA A 288 5.87 -25.92 9.39
CA ALA A 288 6.23 -25.18 8.18
C ALA A 288 5.78 -23.70 8.26
N VAL A 289 4.61 -23.44 8.84
CA VAL A 289 4.12 -22.06 9.10
C VAL A 289 5.05 -21.37 10.09
N GLU A 290 5.37 -22.03 11.20
CA GLU A 290 6.22 -21.49 12.26
C GLU A 290 7.66 -21.22 11.78
N SER A 291 8.22 -22.10 10.95
CA SER A 291 9.54 -21.90 10.34
C SER A 291 9.56 -20.68 9.41
N TYR A 292 8.50 -20.51 8.61
CA TYR A 292 8.34 -19.33 7.77
C TYR A 292 8.22 -18.05 8.62
N GLN A 293 7.38 -18.06 9.65
CA GLN A 293 7.20 -16.92 10.54
C GLN A 293 8.50 -16.54 11.27
N LYS A 294 9.25 -17.52 11.77
CA LYS A 294 10.56 -17.29 12.39
C LYS A 294 11.53 -16.58 11.44
N LYS A 295 11.56 -16.97 10.16
CA LYS A 295 12.37 -16.31 9.13
C LYS A 295 11.88 -14.90 8.85
N GLN A 296 10.57 -14.69 8.73
CA GLN A 296 10.02 -13.35 8.49
C GLN A 296 10.27 -12.40 9.67
N LEU A 297 10.12 -12.88 10.91
CA LEU A 297 10.41 -12.11 12.13
C LEU A 297 11.88 -11.69 12.20
N ALA A 298 12.81 -12.58 11.86
CA ALA A 298 14.23 -12.25 11.80
C ALA A 298 14.51 -11.15 10.76
N ASN A 299 14.00 -11.32 9.54
CA ASN A 299 14.15 -10.31 8.48
C ASN A 299 13.53 -8.96 8.88
N TYR A 300 12.37 -8.99 9.54
CA TYR A 300 11.68 -7.80 9.97
C TYR A 300 12.44 -7.10 11.10
N MET A 301 13.02 -7.85 12.04
CA MET A 301 13.89 -7.29 13.07
C MET A 301 15.15 -6.62 12.48
N ASP A 302 15.75 -7.21 11.45
CA ASP A 302 16.87 -6.60 10.73
C ASP A 302 16.47 -5.31 10.01
N PHE A 303 15.24 -5.27 9.46
CA PHE A 303 14.65 -4.05 8.91
C PHE A 303 14.44 -2.99 10.00
N LEU A 304 13.82 -3.34 11.14
CA LEU A 304 13.56 -2.40 12.24
C LEU A 304 14.83 -1.73 12.74
N LYS A 305 15.92 -2.50 12.93
CA LYS A 305 17.22 -1.96 13.36
C LYS A 305 17.85 -1.01 12.34
N ARG A 306 17.54 -1.18 11.05
CA ARG A 306 18.12 -0.38 9.97
C ARG A 306 17.32 0.90 9.72
N GLU A 307 15.99 0.78 9.69
CA GLU A 307 15.10 1.82 9.15
C GLU A 307 14.25 2.53 10.22
N SER A 308 13.95 1.88 11.36
CA SER A 308 13.12 2.50 12.40
C SER A 308 13.99 3.28 13.40
N PRO A 309 13.79 4.62 13.53
CA PRO A 309 14.52 5.41 14.52
C PRO A 309 14.40 4.87 15.94
N TYR A 310 13.19 4.43 16.33
CA TYR A 310 12.92 3.86 17.66
C TYR A 310 13.71 2.56 17.93
N PHE A 311 13.77 1.64 16.95
CA PHE A 311 14.40 0.32 17.11
C PHE A 311 15.85 0.25 16.63
N LYS A 312 16.46 1.37 16.22
CA LYS A 312 17.80 1.41 15.65
C LYS A 312 18.88 0.79 16.56
N ASN A 313 18.71 0.91 17.87
CA ASN A 313 19.62 0.36 18.87
C ASN A 313 19.16 -1.01 19.42
N GLY A 314 18.18 -1.65 18.77
CA GLY A 314 17.52 -2.85 19.24
C GLY A 314 16.20 -2.55 19.99
N VAL A 315 15.55 -3.62 20.44
CA VAL A 315 14.32 -3.53 21.26
C VAL A 315 14.72 -3.14 22.69
N PRO A 316 14.15 -2.07 23.27
CA PRO A 316 14.39 -1.71 24.67
C PRO A 316 14.09 -2.86 25.62
N SER A 317 14.86 -2.98 26.71
CA SER A 317 14.72 -4.11 27.66
C SER A 317 13.40 -4.09 28.45
N ASP A 318 12.79 -2.91 28.59
CA ASP A 318 11.51 -2.66 29.23
C ASP A 318 10.33 -2.64 28.24
N PHE A 319 10.59 -2.85 26.95
CA PHE A 319 9.54 -2.92 25.94
C PHE A 319 8.79 -4.25 26.06
N ASP A 320 7.51 -4.19 26.45
CA ASP A 320 6.61 -5.34 26.44
C ASP A 320 5.86 -5.44 25.10
N HIS A 321 4.97 -4.49 24.83
CA HIS A 321 4.14 -4.44 23.63
C HIS A 321 3.85 -2.98 23.24
N MET A 322 3.43 -2.78 21.99
CA MET A 322 2.82 -1.51 21.57
C MET A 322 1.31 -1.60 21.74
N ASP A 323 0.70 -0.47 22.04
CA ASP A 323 -0.73 -0.28 21.84
C ASP A 323 -0.96 1.03 21.06
N LYS A 324 -2.22 1.43 20.94
CA LYS A 324 -2.58 2.68 20.27
C LYS A 324 -1.94 3.90 20.94
N ALA A 325 -1.89 3.93 22.28
CA ALA A 325 -1.34 5.07 23.01
C ALA A 325 0.16 5.20 22.74
N PHE A 326 0.89 4.09 22.87
CA PHE A 326 2.31 4.00 22.56
C PHE A 326 2.61 4.42 21.11
N MET A 327 1.86 3.91 20.13
CA MET A 327 2.06 4.28 18.72
C MET A 327 1.82 5.77 18.45
N MET A 328 0.86 6.39 19.14
CA MET A 328 0.56 7.81 18.99
C MET A 328 1.60 8.70 19.68
N GLU A 329 2.09 8.28 20.84
CA GLU A 329 3.16 8.95 21.59
C GLU A 329 4.46 8.94 20.78
N HIS A 330 4.86 7.76 20.29
CA HIS A 330 6.10 7.55 19.56
C HIS A 330 5.97 7.65 18.03
N PHE A 331 4.90 8.27 17.50
CA PHE A 331 4.60 8.28 16.06
C PHE A 331 5.80 8.70 15.21
N ASN A 332 6.43 9.83 15.54
CA ASN A 332 7.57 10.36 14.77
C ASN A 332 8.79 9.44 14.80
N GLU A 333 9.01 8.71 15.90
CA GLU A 333 10.17 7.83 16.08
C GLU A 333 9.97 6.44 15.49
N LEU A 334 8.72 5.96 15.44
CA LEU A 334 8.37 4.70 14.79
C LEU A 334 8.35 4.86 13.27
N ASN A 335 7.87 6.01 12.80
CA ASN A 335 7.71 6.31 11.38
C ASN A 335 9.05 6.33 10.62
N THR A 336 9.15 5.49 9.59
CA THR A 336 10.36 5.35 8.74
C THR A 336 10.37 6.32 7.56
N GLN A 337 9.26 7.01 7.31
CA GLN A 337 9.05 7.95 6.20
C GLN A 337 9.32 9.40 6.61
N GLY A 338 9.68 9.65 7.87
CA GLY A 338 10.00 10.99 8.38
C GLY A 338 8.80 11.95 8.41
N VAL A 339 7.57 11.43 8.40
CA VAL A 339 6.36 12.27 8.46
C VAL A 339 6.09 12.69 9.91
N ASP A 340 5.91 14.00 10.11
CA ASP A 340 5.56 14.56 11.41
C ASP A 340 4.09 14.28 11.78
N ARG A 341 3.87 13.94 13.05
CA ARG A 341 2.55 13.61 13.62
C ARG A 341 1.54 14.74 13.46
N GLU A 342 1.91 15.98 13.78
CA GLU A 342 0.96 17.10 13.77
C GLU A 342 0.53 17.44 12.34
N GLU A 343 1.47 17.36 11.41
CA GLU A 343 1.20 17.56 9.98
C GLU A 343 0.29 16.46 9.43
N ALA A 344 0.58 15.19 9.74
CA ALA A 344 -0.22 14.06 9.31
C ALA A 344 -1.62 14.07 9.96
N LEU A 345 -1.72 14.40 11.24
CA LEU A 345 -3.00 14.52 11.93
C LEU A 345 -3.85 15.65 11.33
N SER A 346 -3.24 16.80 11.03
CA SER A 346 -3.94 17.92 10.38
C SER A 346 -4.48 17.53 9.01
N LEU A 347 -3.68 16.84 8.19
CA LEU A 347 -4.09 16.33 6.89
C LEU A 347 -5.27 15.36 7.02
N ALA A 348 -5.16 14.37 7.91
CA ALA A 348 -6.17 13.35 8.06
C ALA A 348 -7.50 13.90 8.63
N ILE A 349 -7.45 14.92 9.49
CA ILE A 349 -8.64 15.64 9.96
C ILE A 349 -9.30 16.40 8.82
N GLU A 350 -8.51 17.04 7.95
CA GLU A 350 -9.04 17.78 6.81
C GLU A 350 -9.71 16.83 5.81
N SER A 351 -9.06 15.71 5.46
CA SER A 351 -9.66 14.65 4.64
C SER A 351 -10.99 14.13 5.19
N GLU A 352 -11.11 13.98 6.52
CA GLU A 352 -12.38 13.59 7.15
C GLU A 352 -13.48 14.66 7.06
N LYS A 353 -13.12 15.95 7.08
CA LYS A 353 -14.07 17.06 6.93
C LYS A 353 -14.53 17.22 5.48
N THR A 354 -13.59 17.19 4.54
CA THR A 354 -13.87 17.36 3.10
C THR A 354 -14.42 16.09 2.48
N ARG A 355 -14.20 14.94 3.12
CA ARG A 355 -14.43 13.58 2.58
C ARG A 355 -13.61 13.29 1.32
N ASP A 356 -12.50 14.01 1.15
CA ASP A 356 -11.49 13.73 0.13
C ASP A 356 -10.32 12.98 0.77
N PHE A 357 -10.18 11.71 0.40
CA PHE A 357 -9.16 10.81 0.93
C PHE A 357 -8.01 10.57 -0.06
N SER A 358 -7.93 11.36 -1.14
CA SER A 358 -6.87 11.27 -2.15
C SER A 358 -5.62 12.06 -1.79
N GLU A 359 -5.69 12.94 -0.78
CA GLU A 359 -4.55 13.75 -0.39
C GLU A 359 -3.42 12.92 0.25
N LEU A 360 -2.22 13.07 -0.30
CA LEU A 360 -1.01 12.41 0.18
C LEU A 360 -0.08 13.40 0.91
N LYS A 361 0.63 12.92 1.93
CA LYS A 361 1.72 13.69 2.58
C LYS A 361 3.05 13.28 1.99
N GLY A 362 3.49 13.98 0.94
CA GLY A 362 4.55 13.45 0.09
C GLY A 362 3.96 12.28 -0.69
N GLU A 363 4.44 11.07 -0.42
CA GLU A 363 4.03 9.85 -1.14
C GLU A 363 3.35 8.80 -0.24
N VAL A 364 3.12 9.16 1.04
CA VAL A 364 2.36 8.32 1.96
C VAL A 364 0.90 8.75 2.03
N ALA A 365 0.02 7.75 2.00
CA ALA A 365 -1.38 7.95 2.34
C ALA A 365 -1.50 8.04 3.86
N VAL A 366 -2.28 9.01 4.35
CA VAL A 366 -2.50 9.24 5.77
C VAL A 366 -3.97 9.01 6.08
N GLY A 367 -4.28 8.37 7.21
CA GLY A 367 -5.66 8.13 7.62
C GLY A 367 -5.85 8.09 9.12
N LEU A 368 -7.11 8.19 9.53
CA LEU A 368 -7.52 8.03 10.92
C LEU A 368 -8.31 6.73 11.10
N SER A 369 -8.04 6.02 12.18
CA SER A 369 -8.87 4.90 12.60
C SER A 369 -10.29 5.40 12.94
N SER A 370 -11.29 4.53 12.76
CA SER A 370 -12.71 4.88 12.99
C SER A 370 -13.06 5.23 14.45
N GLY A 371 -12.17 4.96 15.42
CA GLY A 371 -12.23 5.42 16.81
C GLY A 371 -13.42 4.89 17.61
N THR A 372 -13.33 3.69 18.20
CA THR A 372 -14.35 3.15 19.10
C THR A 372 -14.18 3.55 20.58
N SER A 373 -13.05 4.19 20.92
CA SER A 373 -12.59 4.46 22.29
C SER A 373 -12.39 5.96 22.58
N GLY A 374 -13.09 6.84 21.86
CA GLY A 374 -13.00 8.30 22.03
C GLY A 374 -11.81 8.98 21.30
N HIS A 375 -10.68 8.27 21.12
CA HIS A 375 -9.51 8.78 20.38
C HIS A 375 -9.21 7.97 19.11
N ARG A 376 -9.03 8.68 17.98
CA ARG A 376 -8.66 8.09 16.68
C ARG A 376 -7.14 7.94 16.62
N GLY A 377 -6.66 6.75 16.28
CA GLY A 377 -5.26 6.51 15.94
C GLY A 377 -4.95 7.02 14.53
N LEU A 378 -3.73 7.52 14.35
CA LEU A 378 -3.18 7.98 13.09
C LEU A 378 -2.39 6.84 12.43
N PHE A 379 -2.60 6.66 11.13
CA PHE A 379 -1.84 5.69 10.36
C PHE A 379 -1.35 6.23 9.03
N ILE A 380 -0.22 5.69 8.59
CA ILE A 380 0.35 5.96 7.28
C ILE A 380 0.63 4.66 6.53
N THR A 381 0.61 4.74 5.20
CA THR A 381 0.98 3.64 4.29
C THR A 381 1.69 4.16 3.05
N THR A 382 2.71 3.43 2.60
CA THR A 382 3.35 3.63 1.30
C THR A 382 2.55 2.93 0.20
N GLU A 383 2.79 3.31 -1.05
CA GLU A 383 2.16 2.66 -2.20
C GLU A 383 2.47 1.16 -2.29
N LYS A 384 3.74 0.79 -2.06
CA LYS A 384 4.18 -0.61 -2.02
C LYS A 384 3.37 -1.44 -1.01
N GLU A 385 3.09 -0.89 0.17
CA GLU A 385 2.27 -1.55 1.20
C GLU A 385 0.82 -1.71 0.76
N ARG A 386 0.23 -0.66 0.16
CA ARG A 386 -1.12 -0.73 -0.40
C ARG A 386 -1.22 -1.81 -1.49
N SER A 387 -0.23 -1.88 -2.37
CA SER A 387 -0.12 -2.90 -3.42
C SER A 387 0.05 -4.33 -2.87
N MET A 388 0.88 -4.53 -1.85
CA MET A 388 1.00 -5.82 -1.17
C MET A 388 -0.32 -6.23 -0.49
N TRP A 389 -0.97 -5.30 0.22
CA TRP A 389 -2.26 -5.54 0.87
C TRP A 389 -3.34 -5.91 -0.16
N ALA A 390 -3.47 -5.15 -1.26
CA ALA A 390 -4.43 -5.40 -2.32
C ALA A 390 -4.20 -6.76 -2.98
N GLY A 391 -2.95 -7.10 -3.29
CA GLY A 391 -2.58 -8.42 -3.82
C GLY A 391 -2.95 -9.56 -2.86
N ALA A 392 -2.70 -9.39 -1.55
CA ALA A 392 -2.99 -10.39 -0.54
C ALA A 392 -4.49 -10.59 -0.28
N ILE A 393 -5.27 -9.51 -0.14
CA ILE A 393 -6.70 -9.59 0.14
C ILE A 393 -7.45 -10.19 -1.06
N LEU A 394 -7.13 -9.79 -2.29
CA LEU A 394 -7.72 -10.39 -3.49
C LEU A 394 -7.31 -11.85 -3.65
N ALA A 395 -6.04 -12.18 -3.35
CA ALA A 395 -5.56 -13.55 -3.37
C ALA A 395 -6.27 -14.45 -2.34
N LYS A 396 -6.83 -13.92 -1.25
CA LYS A 396 -7.60 -14.75 -0.31
C LYS A 396 -9.11 -14.71 -0.59
N MET A 397 -9.64 -13.56 -1.01
CA MET A 397 -11.08 -13.32 -1.04
C MET A 397 -11.75 -13.54 -2.40
N LEU A 398 -11.03 -13.38 -3.52
CA LEU A 398 -11.63 -13.63 -4.84
C LEU A 398 -12.04 -15.10 -4.99
N PRO A 399 -13.20 -15.39 -5.61
CA PRO A 399 -13.64 -16.75 -5.91
C PRO A 399 -12.54 -17.63 -6.53
N LYS A 400 -12.48 -18.91 -6.14
CA LYS A 400 -11.53 -19.85 -6.74
C LYS A 400 -12.02 -20.21 -8.15
N GLY A 401 -11.11 -20.17 -9.14
CA GLY A 401 -11.44 -20.51 -10.53
C GLY A 401 -12.01 -19.36 -11.37
N GLN A 402 -12.31 -18.21 -10.75
CA GLN A 402 -12.73 -17.00 -11.44
C GLN A 402 -11.93 -15.82 -10.87
N LEU A 403 -11.00 -15.27 -11.66
CA LEU A 403 -10.13 -14.17 -11.23
C LEU A 403 -10.57 -12.81 -11.76
N PHE A 404 -11.44 -12.78 -12.77
CA PHE A 404 -11.73 -11.60 -13.57
C PHE A 404 -13.24 -11.35 -13.68
N GLY A 405 -13.60 -10.10 -14.03
CA GLY A 405 -14.98 -9.67 -14.24
C GLY A 405 -15.72 -9.37 -12.93
N HIS A 406 -14.99 -9.20 -11.83
CA HIS A 406 -15.59 -8.93 -10.54
C HIS A 406 -15.94 -7.45 -10.40
N ARG A 407 -17.20 -7.22 -10.01
CA ARG A 407 -17.71 -5.93 -9.52
C ARG A 407 -17.90 -6.05 -8.02
N ILE A 408 -17.19 -5.24 -7.26
CA ILE A 408 -17.17 -5.24 -5.80
C ILE A 408 -17.92 -3.98 -5.35
N ALA A 409 -18.99 -4.16 -4.58
CA ALA A 409 -19.60 -3.07 -3.82
C ALA A 409 -19.02 -3.07 -2.41
N PHE A 410 -18.31 -2.01 -2.04
CA PHE A 410 -17.54 -1.92 -0.81
C PHE A 410 -18.12 -0.84 0.11
N PHE A 411 -18.79 -1.27 1.19
CA PHE A 411 -19.41 -0.39 2.17
C PHE A 411 -18.49 -0.17 3.36
N LEU A 412 -18.10 1.07 3.60
CA LEU A 412 -17.39 1.48 4.82
C LEU A 412 -17.74 2.93 5.19
N ARG A 413 -17.17 3.37 6.31
CA ARG A 413 -17.30 4.72 6.85
C ARG A 413 -16.56 5.78 6.03
N ALA A 414 -15.30 5.51 5.73
CA ALA A 414 -14.41 6.40 5.01
C ALA A 414 -13.74 5.60 3.88
N ASP A 415 -13.62 6.23 2.72
CA ASP A 415 -12.81 5.70 1.63
C ASP A 415 -11.33 5.94 1.93
N ASN A 416 -10.44 5.25 1.24
CA ASN A 416 -9.00 5.47 1.34
C ASN A 416 -8.31 4.91 0.08
N GLU A 417 -7.20 5.54 -0.32
CA GLU A 417 -6.27 5.07 -1.36
C GLU A 417 -5.89 3.58 -1.22
N LEU A 418 -5.88 3.05 0.01
CA LEU A 418 -5.69 1.62 0.26
C LEU A 418 -6.62 0.74 -0.60
N TYR A 419 -7.91 1.09 -0.68
CA TYR A 419 -8.92 0.30 -1.38
C TYR A 419 -8.92 0.56 -2.89
N GLN A 420 -8.64 1.79 -3.30
CA GLN A 420 -8.65 2.18 -4.71
C GLN A 420 -7.60 1.45 -5.53
N THR A 421 -6.50 1.00 -4.89
CA THR A 421 -5.44 0.17 -5.50
C THR A 421 -5.97 -1.17 -6.07
N ILE A 422 -7.16 -1.62 -5.68
CA ILE A 422 -7.81 -2.84 -6.21
C ILE A 422 -8.35 -2.64 -7.64
N ASN A 423 -8.67 -1.41 -8.03
CA ASN A 423 -9.28 -1.12 -9.32
C ASN A 423 -8.31 -1.43 -10.47
N THR A 424 -8.74 -2.33 -11.37
CA THR A 424 -7.99 -2.71 -12.57
C THR A 424 -8.97 -2.83 -13.75
N ALA A 425 -8.45 -3.06 -14.96
CA ALA A 425 -9.31 -3.38 -16.11
C ALA A 425 -10.17 -4.65 -15.91
N LEU A 426 -9.85 -5.50 -14.93
CA LEU A 426 -10.47 -6.80 -14.70
C LEU A 426 -11.30 -6.88 -13.41
N ILE A 427 -11.11 -5.93 -12.50
CA ILE A 427 -11.79 -5.85 -11.20
C ILE A 427 -12.20 -4.40 -10.98
N ARG A 428 -13.49 -4.18 -10.78
CA ARG A 428 -14.03 -2.86 -10.46
C ARG A 428 -14.54 -2.88 -9.02
N LEU A 429 -14.11 -1.93 -8.22
CA LEU A 429 -14.56 -1.67 -6.87
C LEU A 429 -15.24 -0.31 -6.85
N GLU A 430 -16.48 -0.28 -6.37
CA GLU A 430 -17.20 0.96 -6.09
C GLU A 430 -17.41 1.10 -4.60
N TYR A 431 -17.11 2.31 -4.10
CA TYR A 431 -17.28 2.67 -2.70
C TYR A 431 -18.72 3.12 -2.40
N PHE A 432 -19.24 2.68 -1.26
CA PHE A 432 -20.55 3.02 -0.74
C PHE A 432 -20.41 3.53 0.70
N ASP A 433 -20.70 4.81 0.90
CA ASP A 433 -20.58 5.48 2.19
C ASP A 433 -21.75 5.12 3.12
N ILE A 434 -21.48 4.41 4.22
CA ILE A 434 -22.52 4.00 5.17
C ILE A 434 -23.23 5.17 5.87
N PHE A 435 -22.67 6.38 5.83
CA PHE A 435 -23.31 7.57 6.40
C PHE A 435 -24.42 8.15 5.51
N LYS A 436 -24.47 7.78 4.24
CA LYS A 436 -25.54 8.20 3.33
C LYS A 436 -26.78 7.34 3.54
N HIS A 437 -27.94 7.89 3.18
CA HIS A 437 -29.19 7.16 3.26
C HIS A 437 -29.16 5.89 2.41
N THR A 438 -29.63 4.78 2.98
CA THR A 438 -29.62 3.47 2.31
C THR A 438 -30.34 3.50 0.97
N ASP A 439 -31.41 4.29 0.83
CA ASP A 439 -32.19 4.40 -0.42
C ASP A 439 -31.32 4.84 -1.61
N GLU A 440 -30.34 5.74 -1.39
CA GLU A 440 -29.37 6.15 -2.42
C GLU A 440 -28.48 4.99 -2.88
N HIS A 441 -28.18 4.05 -1.97
CA HIS A 441 -27.36 2.89 -2.29
C HIS A 441 -28.14 1.83 -3.05
N ILE A 442 -29.45 1.66 -2.79
CA ILE A 442 -30.28 0.65 -3.46
C ILE A 442 -30.33 0.89 -4.97
N GLU A 443 -30.60 2.11 -5.42
CA GLU A 443 -30.62 2.46 -6.84
C GLU A 443 -29.27 2.18 -7.52
N ARG A 444 -28.18 2.60 -6.86
CA ARG A 444 -26.82 2.37 -7.35
C ARG A 444 -26.47 0.88 -7.42
N LEU A 445 -26.82 0.10 -6.40
CA LEU A 445 -26.59 -1.34 -6.38
C LEU A 445 -27.35 -2.07 -7.49
N ASN A 446 -28.62 -1.72 -7.70
CA ASN A 446 -29.46 -2.29 -8.75
C ASN A 446 -28.91 -2.01 -10.15
N SER A 447 -28.30 -0.85 -10.37
CA SER A 447 -27.60 -0.52 -11.63
C SER A 447 -26.25 -1.23 -11.76
N TYR A 448 -25.46 -1.21 -10.68
CA TYR A 448 -24.08 -1.71 -10.68
C TYR A 448 -23.97 -3.24 -10.74
N GLN A 449 -24.98 -3.96 -10.23
CA GLN A 449 -25.06 -5.43 -10.23
C GLN A 449 -23.76 -6.07 -9.71
N PRO A 450 -23.38 -5.83 -8.44
CA PRO A 450 -22.12 -6.34 -7.90
C PRO A 450 -22.10 -7.86 -7.86
N THR A 451 -20.93 -8.43 -8.16
CA THR A 451 -20.66 -9.86 -7.98
C THR A 451 -20.22 -10.19 -6.56
N ILE A 452 -19.68 -9.20 -5.84
CA ILE A 452 -19.22 -9.33 -4.46
C ILE A 452 -19.72 -8.11 -3.70
N VAL A 453 -20.34 -8.31 -2.54
CA VAL A 453 -20.67 -7.21 -1.61
C VAL A 453 -19.85 -7.39 -0.34
N VAL A 454 -19.18 -6.32 0.07
CA VAL A 454 -18.39 -6.26 1.30
C VAL A 454 -18.97 -5.16 2.18
N ALA A 455 -19.48 -5.49 3.36
CA ALA A 455 -20.14 -4.51 4.21
C ALA A 455 -20.15 -4.90 5.69
N PRO A 456 -20.36 -3.93 6.61
CA PRO A 456 -20.66 -4.20 8.01
C PRO A 456 -21.84 -5.15 8.18
N ALA A 457 -21.82 -5.98 9.23
CA ALA A 457 -22.89 -6.95 9.50
C ALA A 457 -24.27 -6.28 9.55
N SER A 458 -24.39 -5.14 10.23
CA SER A 458 -25.63 -4.36 10.29
C SER A 458 -26.13 -3.88 8.92
N MET A 459 -25.23 -3.42 8.04
CA MET A 459 -25.58 -3.02 6.68
C MET A 459 -26.01 -4.23 5.84
N LEU A 460 -25.36 -5.39 5.99
CA LEU A 460 -25.77 -6.62 5.30
C LEU A 460 -27.17 -7.08 5.73
N ILE A 461 -27.54 -6.91 7.00
CA ILE A 461 -28.89 -7.20 7.50
C ILE A 461 -29.90 -6.25 6.85
N GLU A 462 -29.60 -4.94 6.79
CA GLU A 462 -30.47 -3.97 6.12
C GLU A 462 -30.66 -4.32 4.64
N LEU A 463 -29.58 -4.61 3.90
CA LEU A 463 -29.67 -5.04 2.50
C LEU A 463 -30.47 -6.34 2.35
N SER A 464 -30.38 -7.27 3.32
CA SER A 464 -31.16 -8.51 3.32
C SER A 464 -32.67 -8.25 3.50
N LYS A 465 -33.03 -7.26 4.33
CA LYS A 465 -34.44 -6.83 4.50
C LYS A 465 -34.97 -6.26 3.18
N ARG A 466 -34.24 -5.30 2.59
CA ARG A 466 -34.59 -4.66 1.31
C ARG A 466 -34.68 -5.66 0.14
N LEU A 467 -33.85 -6.71 0.15
CA LEU A 467 -33.93 -7.81 -0.82
C LEU A 467 -35.21 -8.63 -0.64
N LYS A 468 -35.59 -8.97 0.60
CA LYS A 468 -36.83 -9.70 0.91
C LYS A 468 -38.08 -8.87 0.58
N ASP A 469 -38.01 -7.56 0.77
CA ASP A 469 -39.10 -6.62 0.46
C ASP A 469 -39.22 -6.33 -1.06
N GLY A 470 -38.27 -6.79 -1.88
CA GLY A 470 -38.27 -6.65 -3.33
C GLY A 470 -37.74 -5.30 -3.86
N GLU A 471 -37.19 -4.46 -2.98
CA GLU A 471 -36.62 -3.15 -3.35
C GLU A 471 -35.19 -3.28 -3.91
N LEU A 472 -34.44 -4.26 -3.41
CA LEU A 472 -33.09 -4.60 -3.88
C LEU A 472 -33.15 -5.81 -4.81
N ALA A 473 -32.47 -5.73 -5.96
CA ALA A 473 -32.49 -6.74 -7.02
C ALA A 473 -31.06 -7.08 -7.49
N ILE A 474 -30.21 -7.52 -6.56
CA ILE A 474 -28.83 -7.94 -6.84
C ILE A 474 -28.65 -9.44 -6.54
N HIS A 475 -27.73 -10.08 -7.26
CA HIS A 475 -27.40 -11.50 -7.08
C HIS A 475 -25.88 -11.71 -6.98
N PRO A 476 -25.24 -11.23 -5.90
CA PRO A 476 -23.81 -11.43 -5.71
C PRO A 476 -23.52 -12.92 -5.50
N GLN A 477 -22.40 -13.38 -6.06
CA GLN A 477 -21.90 -14.75 -5.82
C GLN A 477 -21.20 -14.88 -4.46
N LYS A 478 -20.91 -13.75 -3.80
CA LYS A 478 -20.20 -13.71 -2.53
C LYS A 478 -20.60 -12.47 -1.71
N ILE A 479 -20.82 -12.68 -0.41
CA ILE A 479 -20.98 -11.64 0.58
C ILE A 479 -19.83 -11.76 1.60
N VAL A 480 -19.20 -10.64 1.94
CA VAL A 480 -18.13 -10.56 2.94
C VAL A 480 -18.54 -9.59 4.04
N SER A 481 -18.70 -10.10 5.26
CA SER A 481 -18.91 -9.28 6.44
C SER A 481 -17.59 -8.74 6.99
N VAL A 482 -17.57 -7.45 7.32
CA VAL A 482 -16.39 -6.74 7.82
C VAL A 482 -16.76 -5.82 8.98
N ALA A 483 -15.75 -5.27 9.64
CA ALA A 483 -15.85 -4.22 10.67
C ALA A 483 -16.61 -4.59 11.96
N GLU A 484 -17.71 -5.32 11.91
CA GLU A 484 -18.59 -5.69 13.02
C GLU A 484 -18.56 -7.20 13.29
N ILE A 485 -18.98 -7.59 14.48
CA ILE A 485 -19.15 -9.02 14.82
C ILE A 485 -20.37 -9.53 14.06
N LEU A 486 -20.19 -10.59 13.28
CA LEU A 486 -21.27 -11.28 12.59
C LEU A 486 -21.82 -12.39 13.51
N GLU A 487 -22.97 -12.14 14.13
CA GLU A 487 -23.66 -13.13 14.95
C GLU A 487 -24.17 -14.30 14.10
N ASP A 488 -24.32 -15.47 14.72
CA ASP A 488 -24.71 -16.70 14.03
C ASP A 488 -26.12 -16.58 13.41
N SER A 489 -27.07 -15.99 14.14
CA SER A 489 -28.42 -15.73 13.65
C SER A 489 -28.47 -14.72 12.50
N ASP A 490 -27.64 -13.68 12.56
CA ASP A 490 -27.52 -12.68 11.49
C ASP A 490 -26.91 -13.31 10.24
N ARG A 491 -25.89 -14.16 10.42
CA ARG A 491 -25.27 -14.93 9.33
C ARG A 491 -26.28 -15.82 8.61
N GLU A 492 -27.12 -16.55 9.35
CA GLU A 492 -28.17 -17.41 8.77
C GLU A 492 -29.20 -16.59 7.99
N ARG A 493 -29.65 -15.46 8.54
CA ARG A 493 -30.60 -14.55 7.87
C ARG A 493 -30.04 -13.98 6.56
N ILE A 494 -28.78 -13.55 6.56
CA ILE A 494 -28.10 -13.01 5.37
C ILE A 494 -27.89 -14.13 4.34
N ALA A 495 -27.42 -15.31 4.77
CA ALA A 495 -27.23 -16.48 3.92
C ALA A 495 -28.52 -16.90 3.20
N GLU A 496 -29.62 -16.97 3.94
CA GLU A 496 -30.96 -17.27 3.40
C GLU A 496 -31.39 -16.20 2.39
N ALA A 497 -31.32 -14.91 2.75
CA ALA A 497 -31.76 -13.81 1.89
C ALA A 497 -31.03 -13.80 0.54
N PHE A 498 -29.71 -13.95 0.56
CA PHE A 498 -28.88 -13.94 -0.65
C PHE A 498 -28.74 -15.33 -1.31
N SER A 499 -29.37 -16.37 -0.77
CA SER A 499 -29.26 -17.76 -1.25
C SER A 499 -27.81 -18.26 -1.35
N LEU A 500 -27.00 -17.96 -0.33
CA LEU A 500 -25.58 -18.36 -0.24
C LEU A 500 -25.37 -19.38 0.88
N SER A 501 -24.51 -20.36 0.64
CA SER A 501 -24.15 -21.36 1.67
C SER A 501 -23.14 -20.85 2.69
N ILE A 502 -22.37 -19.81 2.34
CA ILE A 502 -21.31 -19.25 3.18
C ILE A 502 -21.40 -17.73 3.10
N ILE A 503 -21.36 -17.07 4.26
CA ILE A 503 -21.07 -15.66 4.37
C ILE A 503 -19.61 -15.54 4.83
N ASP A 504 -18.78 -14.99 3.96
CA ASP A 504 -17.37 -14.78 4.26
C ASP A 504 -17.20 -13.67 5.30
N GLN A 505 -16.09 -13.70 6.02
CA GLN A 505 -15.70 -12.68 6.99
C GLN A 505 -14.26 -12.24 6.70
N VAL A 506 -14.00 -10.95 6.87
CA VAL A 506 -12.64 -10.41 6.95
C VAL A 506 -12.49 -9.69 8.29
N TYR A 507 -11.54 -10.16 9.09
CA TYR A 507 -11.09 -9.50 10.29
C TYR A 507 -9.85 -8.66 9.93
N GLN A 508 -10.01 -7.35 10.01
CA GLN A 508 -8.98 -6.38 9.67
C GLN A 508 -9.00 -5.24 10.68
N ALA A 509 -7.81 -4.75 11.02
CA ALA A 509 -7.59 -3.54 11.78
C ALA A 509 -6.67 -2.61 10.99
N THR A 510 -6.49 -1.38 11.48
CA THR A 510 -5.52 -0.44 10.91
C THR A 510 -4.11 -1.04 10.88
N GLU A 511 -3.83 -1.87 11.87
CA GLU A 511 -2.54 -2.49 12.12
C GLU A 511 -2.28 -3.74 11.27
N GLY A 512 -3.29 -4.28 10.55
CA GLY A 512 -3.07 -5.39 9.62
C GLY A 512 -4.32 -6.12 9.12
N PHE A 513 -4.12 -6.98 8.10
CA PHE A 513 -5.12 -7.91 7.57
C PHE A 513 -5.06 -9.25 8.32
N LEU A 514 -5.84 -9.36 9.41
CA LEU A 514 -5.61 -10.31 10.49
C LEU A 514 -6.15 -11.72 10.21
N ALA A 515 -7.37 -11.84 9.68
CA ALA A 515 -7.99 -13.13 9.40
C ALA A 515 -9.01 -13.05 8.26
N CYS A 516 -9.26 -14.17 7.60
CA CYS A 516 -10.35 -14.27 6.62
C CYS A 516 -10.94 -15.68 6.52
N THR A 517 -12.17 -15.76 6.02
CA THR A 517 -12.87 -17.03 5.81
C THR A 517 -12.19 -17.86 4.71
N CYS A 518 -11.99 -19.15 4.98
CA CYS A 518 -11.48 -20.12 4.02
C CYS A 518 -12.60 -20.76 3.18
N SER A 519 -12.25 -21.58 2.19
CA SER A 519 -13.23 -22.26 1.32
C SER A 519 -14.14 -23.27 2.03
N ALA A 520 -13.90 -23.57 3.32
CA ALA A 520 -14.77 -24.40 4.14
C ALA A 520 -15.67 -23.58 5.08
N GLY A 521 -15.69 -22.24 4.96
CA GLY A 521 -16.50 -21.36 5.80
C GLY A 521 -15.90 -21.02 7.18
N ASN A 522 -14.72 -21.53 7.50
CA ASN A 522 -14.03 -21.27 8.77
C ASN A 522 -13.10 -20.05 8.69
N LEU A 523 -12.98 -19.29 9.78
CA LEU A 523 -12.10 -18.12 9.87
C LEU A 523 -10.68 -18.53 10.32
N HIS A 524 -9.66 -18.10 9.57
CA HIS A 524 -8.26 -18.38 9.89
C HIS A 524 -7.44 -17.10 10.01
N LEU A 525 -6.54 -17.06 10.99
CA LEU A 525 -5.51 -16.01 11.07
C LEU A 525 -4.60 -16.08 9.83
N ASN A 526 -4.27 -14.93 9.25
CA ASN A 526 -3.41 -14.82 8.07
C ASN A 526 -1.93 -14.93 8.43
N GLU A 527 -1.54 -16.09 8.97
CA GLU A 527 -0.21 -16.33 9.54
C GLU A 527 0.95 -16.25 8.51
N ASP A 528 0.63 -16.15 7.21
CA ASP A 528 1.57 -15.88 6.13
C ASP A 528 1.85 -14.39 5.86
N ILE A 529 1.06 -13.51 6.47
CA ILE A 529 1.18 -12.04 6.39
C ILE A 529 1.56 -11.47 7.76
N ILE A 530 1.00 -12.01 8.83
CA ILE A 530 1.16 -11.49 10.18
C ILE A 530 1.56 -12.60 11.16
N PHE A 531 2.41 -12.26 12.12
CA PHE A 531 2.69 -13.13 13.27
C PHE A 531 1.77 -12.75 14.43
N VAL A 532 1.21 -13.74 15.11
CA VAL A 532 0.29 -13.54 16.24
C VAL A 532 0.77 -14.33 17.45
N GLU A 533 1.22 -13.61 18.47
CA GLU A 533 1.42 -14.17 19.81
C GLU A 533 0.06 -14.22 20.53
N LYS A 534 -0.20 -15.33 21.23
CA LYS A 534 -1.49 -15.57 21.90
C LYS A 534 -1.31 -15.38 23.41
N GLN A 535 -1.90 -14.32 23.95
CA GLN A 535 -2.00 -14.12 25.40
C GLN A 535 -3.33 -14.72 25.90
N TYR A 536 -3.31 -15.99 26.30
CA TYR A 536 -4.51 -16.71 26.73
C TYR A 536 -5.11 -16.14 28.02
N LEU A 537 -6.44 -16.00 28.01
CA LEU A 537 -7.28 -15.57 29.12
C LEU A 537 -7.95 -16.77 29.82
N ASP A 538 -8.18 -17.83 29.05
CA ASP A 538 -8.65 -19.13 29.49
C ASP A 538 -8.20 -20.19 28.45
N ASP A 539 -8.76 -21.40 28.52
CA ASP A 539 -8.40 -22.53 27.65
C ASP A 539 -8.50 -22.22 26.14
N ARG A 540 -9.30 -21.23 25.74
CA ARG A 540 -9.58 -20.93 24.32
C ARG A 540 -9.53 -19.45 23.94
N ARG A 541 -9.77 -18.54 24.89
CA ARG A 541 -9.78 -17.09 24.66
C ARG A 541 -8.39 -16.52 24.76
N PHE A 542 -8.02 -15.60 23.88
CA PHE A 542 -6.74 -14.90 23.96
C PHE A 542 -6.81 -13.47 23.40
N TYR A 543 -5.93 -12.60 23.90
CA TYR A 543 -5.58 -11.35 23.23
C TYR A 543 -4.51 -11.60 22.17
N PRO A 544 -4.71 -11.16 20.92
CA PRO A 544 -3.69 -11.26 19.89
C PRO A 544 -2.69 -10.11 20.01
N VAL A 545 -1.41 -10.45 20.17
CA VAL A 545 -0.28 -9.52 20.05
C VAL A 545 0.40 -9.74 18.72
N ILE A 546 0.33 -8.74 17.84
CA ILE A 546 0.60 -8.91 16.41
C ILE A 546 1.91 -8.27 15.97
N THR A 547 2.55 -8.88 14.98
CA THR A 547 3.68 -8.30 14.25
C THR A 547 3.44 -8.45 12.76
N ASP A 548 3.21 -7.33 12.06
CA ASP A 548 3.05 -7.30 10.61
C ASP A 548 4.41 -7.09 9.95
N PHE A 549 4.98 -8.17 9.40
CA PHE A 549 6.29 -8.12 8.76
C PHE A 549 6.26 -7.54 7.33
N LYS A 550 5.11 -7.11 6.83
CA LYS A 550 4.96 -6.39 5.55
C LYS A 550 4.89 -4.86 5.74
N ARG A 551 4.64 -4.39 6.95
CA ARG A 551 4.46 -2.96 7.24
C ARG A 551 5.78 -2.29 7.60
N SER A 552 6.22 -1.38 6.76
CA SER A 552 7.51 -0.68 6.81
C SER A 552 7.39 0.80 7.18
N SER A 553 6.36 1.51 6.71
CA SER A 553 6.18 2.96 6.88
C SER A 553 5.93 3.34 8.33
N GLN A 554 5.04 2.60 8.99
CA GLN A 554 4.74 2.68 10.42
C GLN A 554 4.80 1.25 10.99
N PRO A 555 5.97 0.81 11.46
CA PRO A 555 6.20 -0.57 11.84
C PRO A 555 5.25 -1.05 12.94
N VAL A 556 4.59 -2.19 12.71
CA VAL A 556 3.74 -2.88 13.69
C VAL A 556 4.54 -4.04 14.27
N TYR A 557 5.03 -3.90 15.50
CA TYR A 557 5.85 -4.90 16.19
C TYR A 557 5.31 -5.13 17.59
N ARG A 558 4.96 -6.39 17.90
CA ARG A 558 4.30 -6.80 19.15
C ARG A 558 3.18 -5.82 19.57
N TYR A 559 2.30 -5.48 18.64
CA TYR A 559 1.16 -4.60 18.91
C TYR A 559 0.02 -5.39 19.55
N GLN A 560 -0.38 -5.06 20.77
CA GLN A 560 -1.50 -5.69 21.45
C GLN A 560 -2.82 -5.12 20.97
N LEU A 561 -3.66 -5.97 20.38
CA LEU A 561 -5.03 -5.61 20.02
C LEU A 561 -5.95 -5.78 21.24
N ASN A 562 -7.00 -4.97 21.27
CA ASN A 562 -8.03 -5.02 22.32
C ASN A 562 -9.16 -6.01 21.99
N ASP A 563 -9.05 -6.77 20.91
CA ASP A 563 -10.06 -7.76 20.52
C ASP A 563 -9.79 -9.10 21.23
N ILE A 564 -10.85 -9.81 21.62
CA ILE A 564 -10.78 -11.15 22.24
C ILE A 564 -11.10 -12.19 21.18
N LEU A 565 -10.16 -13.08 20.91
CA LEU A 565 -10.33 -14.16 19.93
C LEU A 565 -10.61 -15.48 20.64
N VAL A 566 -11.49 -16.30 20.06
CA VAL A 566 -11.77 -17.66 20.54
C VAL A 566 -11.12 -18.64 19.58
N GLU A 567 -10.07 -19.34 20.03
CA GLU A 567 -9.37 -20.33 19.22
C GLU A 567 -10.22 -21.59 19.01
N ASN A 568 -10.15 -22.15 17.81
CA ASN A 568 -10.62 -23.49 17.51
C ASN A 568 -9.42 -24.41 17.23
N PRO A 569 -9.12 -25.38 18.11
CA PRO A 569 -7.96 -26.25 17.94
C PRO A 569 -8.17 -27.34 16.88
N GLU A 570 -9.39 -27.52 16.37
CA GLU A 570 -9.70 -28.59 15.42
C GLU A 570 -9.11 -28.31 14.03
N PRO A 571 -8.52 -29.33 13.38
CA PRO A 571 -8.08 -29.23 11.99
C PRO A 571 -9.20 -28.76 11.07
N CYS A 572 -8.88 -27.87 10.14
CA CYS A 572 -9.87 -27.36 9.20
C CYS A 572 -9.98 -28.25 7.95
N PRO A 573 -11.21 -28.60 7.51
CA PRO A 573 -11.44 -29.34 6.26
C PRO A 573 -10.90 -28.64 5.00
N CYS A 574 -10.57 -27.35 5.06
CA CYS A 574 -9.95 -26.65 3.94
C CYS A 574 -8.48 -27.05 3.70
N GLY A 575 -7.86 -27.76 4.65
CA GLY A 575 -6.45 -28.19 4.59
C GLY A 575 -5.44 -27.13 5.04
N SER A 576 -5.90 -25.97 5.53
CA SER A 576 -5.01 -24.95 6.09
C SER A 576 -4.47 -25.36 7.45
N TYR A 577 -3.18 -25.09 7.68
CA TYR A 577 -2.50 -25.24 8.98
C TYR A 577 -2.42 -23.93 9.76
N TYR A 578 -3.06 -22.87 9.27
CA TYR A 578 -3.18 -21.63 10.04
C TYR A 578 -4.14 -21.78 11.20
N THR A 579 -3.87 -21.06 12.28
CA THR A 579 -4.74 -20.97 13.46
C THR A 579 -6.16 -20.65 13.03
N ARG A 580 -7.09 -21.54 13.37
CA ARG A 580 -8.53 -21.34 13.17
C ARG A 580 -9.09 -20.64 14.41
N ILE A 581 -9.97 -19.68 14.18
CA ILE A 581 -10.73 -19.04 15.26
C ILE A 581 -12.23 -19.28 15.02
N ASP A 582 -12.98 -19.52 16.08
CA ASP A 582 -14.44 -19.63 16.00
C ASP A 582 -15.07 -18.28 15.71
N LYS A 583 -14.62 -17.25 16.45
CA LYS A 583 -15.13 -15.89 16.34
C LYS A 583 -14.19 -14.88 16.99
N VAL A 584 -14.40 -13.62 16.61
CA VAL A 584 -14.02 -12.46 17.42
C VAL A 584 -15.14 -12.26 18.45
N GLU A 585 -14.84 -12.47 19.72
CA GLU A 585 -15.86 -12.48 20.78
C GLU A 585 -16.37 -11.08 21.12
N GLY A 586 -15.46 -10.11 21.13
CA GLY A 586 -15.70 -8.76 21.61
C GLY A 586 -14.40 -8.01 21.81
N ARG A 587 -14.49 -6.86 22.50
CA ARG A 587 -13.34 -6.06 22.91
C ARG A 587 -13.16 -6.07 24.42
N SER A 588 -11.92 -5.93 24.87
CA SER A 588 -11.58 -5.76 26.29
C SER A 588 -12.23 -4.51 26.88
N ASP A 589 -12.33 -3.43 26.10
CA ASP A 589 -12.95 -2.18 26.54
C ASP A 589 -14.44 -2.37 26.92
N ASP A 590 -15.11 -3.33 26.27
CA ASP A 590 -16.53 -3.64 26.42
C ASP A 590 -16.78 -4.76 27.45
N ILE A 591 -15.76 -5.21 28.19
CA ILE A 591 -15.89 -6.12 29.34
C ILE A 591 -16.69 -5.46 30.46
N PHE A 592 -17.66 -6.19 31.01
CA PHE A 592 -18.45 -5.71 32.13
C PHE A 592 -17.81 -6.12 33.46
N TYR A 593 -17.90 -5.23 34.43
CA TYR A 593 -17.41 -5.46 35.78
C TYR A 593 -18.56 -5.39 36.77
N PHE A 594 -18.68 -6.38 37.65
CA PHE A 594 -19.74 -6.43 38.66
C PHE A 594 -19.14 -6.62 40.05
N GLU A 595 -19.89 -6.22 41.07
CA GLU A 595 -19.52 -6.47 42.47
C GLU A 595 -19.66 -7.99 42.77
N GLY A 596 -18.61 -8.61 43.29
CA GLY A 596 -18.60 -10.02 43.67
C GLY A 596 -19.41 -10.29 44.94
N GLN A 597 -20.03 -11.46 45.05
CA GLN A 597 -20.79 -11.84 46.25
C GLN A 597 -19.91 -11.93 47.51
N ASN A 598 -18.63 -12.26 47.32
CA ASN A 598 -17.63 -12.35 48.39
C ASN A 598 -16.82 -11.05 48.56
N GLY A 599 -17.27 -9.95 47.94
CA GLY A 599 -16.49 -8.72 47.79
C GLY A 599 -15.49 -8.79 46.63
N GLY A 600 -15.01 -7.63 46.19
CA GLY A 600 -14.15 -7.50 45.01
C GLY A 600 -14.93 -7.39 43.70
N GLN A 601 -14.21 -7.40 42.58
CA GLN A 601 -14.77 -7.18 41.25
C GLN A 601 -14.74 -8.47 40.43
N VAL A 602 -15.86 -8.83 39.82
CA VAL A 602 -15.99 -9.98 38.91
C VAL A 602 -16.00 -9.49 37.47
N THR A 603 -15.15 -10.09 36.64
CA THR A 603 -14.99 -9.76 35.22
C THR A 603 -15.92 -10.62 34.36
N ILE A 604 -16.78 -10.00 33.57
CA ILE A 604 -17.72 -10.67 32.67
C ILE A 604 -17.47 -10.23 31.22
N TYR A 605 -17.01 -11.18 30.41
CA TYR A 605 -16.74 -10.94 28.99
C TYR A 605 -18.03 -10.70 28.17
N PRO A 606 -17.95 -9.92 27.08
CA PRO A 606 -19.13 -9.53 26.28
C PRO A 606 -20.02 -10.69 25.83
N ASP A 607 -19.47 -11.86 25.55
CA ASP A 607 -20.24 -13.03 25.11
C ASP A 607 -21.19 -13.57 26.17
N PHE A 608 -20.82 -13.50 27.45
CA PHE A 608 -21.72 -13.91 28.53
C PHE A 608 -22.94 -12.99 28.59
N ILE A 609 -22.73 -11.68 28.48
CA ILE A 609 -23.81 -10.69 28.41
C ILE A 609 -24.67 -10.93 27.18
N ARG A 610 -24.03 -11.21 26.04
CA ARG A 610 -24.71 -11.51 24.77
C ARG A 610 -25.62 -12.74 24.88
N ARG A 611 -25.13 -13.83 25.48
CA ARG A 611 -25.91 -15.07 25.68
C ARG A 611 -27.14 -14.86 26.54
N CYS A 612 -27.10 -13.94 27.51
CA CYS A 612 -28.29 -13.60 28.29
C CYS A 612 -29.43 -13.08 27.42
N ILE A 613 -29.11 -12.47 26.28
CA ILE A 613 -30.09 -11.97 25.32
C ILE A 613 -30.43 -13.06 24.29
N LEU A 614 -29.42 -13.71 23.71
CA LEU A 614 -29.61 -14.67 22.60
C LEU A 614 -30.30 -15.99 23.01
N PHE A 615 -30.32 -16.36 24.29
CA PHE A 615 -31.06 -17.52 24.77
C PHE A 615 -32.55 -17.27 25.01
N VAL A 616 -33.00 -16.02 24.88
CA VAL A 616 -34.40 -15.66 24.99
C VAL A 616 -35.02 -15.64 23.60
N GLU A 617 -36.11 -16.39 23.42
CA GLU A 617 -36.84 -16.42 22.15
C GLU A 617 -37.50 -15.06 21.86
N ASN A 618 -37.75 -14.79 20.58
CA ASN A 618 -38.44 -13.59 20.11
C ASN A 618 -37.71 -12.25 20.39
N VAL A 619 -36.41 -12.28 20.70
CA VAL A 619 -35.60 -11.06 20.74
C VAL A 619 -35.23 -10.62 19.32
N GLY A 620 -35.55 -9.36 19.00
CA GLY A 620 -35.17 -8.70 17.75
C GLY A 620 -33.79 -8.05 17.82
N ASP A 621 -33.68 -6.82 17.31
CA ASP A 621 -32.46 -6.03 17.46
C ASP A 621 -32.31 -5.54 18.91
N TYR A 622 -31.07 -5.50 19.40
CA TYR A 622 -30.79 -5.16 20.79
C TYR A 622 -29.44 -4.47 20.97
N GLN A 623 -29.30 -3.80 22.12
CA GLN A 623 -28.05 -3.28 22.65
C GLN A 623 -28.02 -3.39 24.17
N VAL A 624 -26.87 -3.73 24.76
CA VAL A 624 -26.68 -3.78 26.22
C VAL A 624 -25.56 -2.84 26.63
N LYS A 625 -25.85 -1.96 27.59
CA LYS A 625 -24.92 -0.93 28.08
C LYS A 625 -24.71 -1.07 29.58
N GLN A 626 -23.46 -1.15 30.01
CA GLN A 626 -23.13 -1.01 31.43
C GLN A 626 -22.86 0.46 31.75
N HIS A 627 -23.68 1.05 32.63
CA HIS A 627 -23.50 2.42 33.14
C HIS A 627 -22.65 2.46 34.42
N SER A 628 -22.70 1.39 35.21
CA SER A 628 -21.86 1.18 36.39
C SER A 628 -21.83 -0.31 36.76
N GLU A 629 -21.03 -0.69 37.76
CA GLU A 629 -21.03 -2.06 38.30
C GLU A 629 -22.41 -2.51 38.84
N LYS A 630 -23.34 -1.57 39.03
CA LYS A 630 -24.66 -1.82 39.61
C LYS A 630 -25.81 -1.56 38.64
N LEU A 631 -25.53 -1.08 37.43
CA LEU A 631 -26.56 -0.68 36.48
C LEU A 631 -26.23 -1.11 35.06
N VAL A 632 -27.12 -1.91 34.48
CA VAL A 632 -27.09 -2.31 33.07
C VAL A 632 -28.40 -1.90 32.41
N GLU A 633 -28.30 -1.30 31.23
CA GLU A 633 -29.42 -0.97 30.36
C GLU A 633 -29.49 -1.97 29.21
N VAL A 634 -30.67 -2.54 28.96
CA VAL A 634 -30.96 -3.45 27.85
C VAL A 634 -31.98 -2.78 26.92
N CYS A 635 -31.51 -2.36 25.74
CA CYS A 635 -32.33 -1.75 24.71
C CYS A 635 -32.86 -2.85 23.76
N LEU A 636 -34.18 -2.92 23.52
CA LEU A 636 -34.82 -3.94 22.66
C LEU A 636 -35.66 -3.30 21.54
N SER A 637 -35.61 -3.85 20.32
CA SER A 637 -36.40 -3.35 19.18
C SER A 637 -37.90 -3.60 19.32
N ARG A 638 -38.25 -4.61 20.11
CA ARG A 638 -39.61 -4.90 20.52
C ARG A 638 -39.57 -5.27 21.99
N ARG A 639 -40.23 -4.45 22.81
CA ARG A 639 -40.39 -4.69 24.23
C ARG A 639 -41.63 -5.52 24.49
N ASP A 640 -41.50 -6.48 25.39
CA ASP A 640 -42.53 -7.41 25.80
C ASP A 640 -42.19 -7.91 27.21
N GLU A 641 -43.17 -7.95 28.10
CA GLU A 641 -42.95 -8.27 29.52
C GLU A 641 -42.38 -9.69 29.73
N ASP A 642 -42.78 -10.66 28.91
CA ASP A 642 -42.29 -12.04 29.00
C ASP A 642 -40.83 -12.11 28.57
N VAL A 643 -40.46 -11.38 27.50
CA VAL A 643 -39.07 -11.27 27.02
C VAL A 643 -38.19 -10.59 28.07
N GLU A 644 -38.63 -9.47 28.63
CA GLU A 644 -37.89 -8.74 29.67
C GLU A 644 -37.67 -9.64 30.91
N THR A 645 -38.71 -10.35 31.34
CA THR A 645 -38.63 -11.30 32.47
C THR A 645 -37.66 -12.44 32.20
N ALA A 646 -37.68 -13.00 31.00
CA ALA A 646 -36.75 -14.07 30.61
C ALA A 646 -35.29 -13.59 30.57
N ILE A 647 -35.05 -12.37 30.08
CA ILE A 647 -33.70 -11.76 30.08
C ILE A 647 -33.20 -11.58 31.53
N LEU A 648 -34.05 -11.07 32.43
CA LEU A 648 -33.71 -10.94 33.86
C LEU A 648 -33.30 -12.29 34.46
N ALA A 649 -34.04 -13.36 34.14
CA ALA A 649 -33.72 -14.71 34.61
C ALA A 649 -32.36 -15.20 34.09
N GLN A 650 -31.99 -14.87 32.84
CA GLN A 650 -30.66 -15.21 32.32
C GLN A 650 -29.54 -14.45 33.03
N PHE A 651 -29.73 -13.15 33.33
CA PHE A 651 -28.77 -12.39 34.12
C PHE A 651 -28.61 -12.93 35.54
N GLN A 652 -29.70 -13.39 36.18
CA GLN A 652 -29.65 -14.05 37.48
C GLN A 652 -28.87 -15.36 37.43
N LEU A 653 -29.11 -16.19 36.40
CA LEU A 653 -28.39 -17.44 36.20
C LEU A 653 -26.89 -17.19 36.01
N LEU A 654 -26.54 -16.20 35.18
CA LEU A 654 -25.16 -15.80 34.95
C LEU A 654 -24.50 -15.32 36.26
N ALA A 655 -25.19 -14.49 37.04
CA ALA A 655 -24.71 -14.00 38.33
C ALA A 655 -24.46 -15.14 39.33
N GLN A 656 -25.33 -16.15 39.35
CA GLN A 656 -25.13 -17.35 40.18
C GLN A 656 -23.92 -18.16 39.72
N GLN A 657 -23.76 -18.37 38.41
CA GLN A 657 -22.66 -19.17 37.86
C GLN A 657 -21.29 -18.49 38.00
N LYS A 658 -21.27 -17.15 38.04
CA LYS A 658 -20.05 -16.34 38.09
C LYS A 658 -19.85 -15.62 39.43
N GLU A 659 -20.71 -15.90 40.40
CA GLU A 659 -20.64 -15.42 41.79
C GLU A 659 -20.58 -13.88 41.94
N PHE A 660 -21.38 -13.16 41.15
CA PHE A 660 -21.53 -11.70 41.28
C PHE A 660 -22.93 -11.29 41.76
N ILE A 661 -23.05 -10.05 42.23
CA ILE A 661 -24.31 -9.44 42.66
C ILE A 661 -25.07 -8.96 41.42
N VAL A 662 -26.28 -9.46 41.22
CA VAL A 662 -27.11 -9.09 40.05
C VAL A 662 -27.28 -7.56 40.02
N PRO A 663 -26.88 -6.88 38.93
CA PRO A 663 -27.06 -5.44 38.79
C PRO A 663 -28.55 -5.10 38.63
N GLN A 664 -28.90 -3.83 38.84
CA GLN A 664 -30.17 -3.30 38.35
C GLN A 664 -30.16 -3.36 36.81
N ILE A 665 -31.17 -4.01 36.24
CA ILE A 665 -31.41 -4.03 34.79
C ILE A 665 -32.54 -3.04 34.46
N GLN A 666 -32.28 -2.14 33.53
CA GLN A 666 -33.29 -1.21 32.99
C GLN A 666 -33.54 -1.54 31.53
N PHE A 667 -34.81 -1.55 31.12
CA PHE A 667 -35.21 -1.78 29.73
C PHE A 667 -35.59 -0.47 29.04
N SER A 668 -35.12 -0.31 27.80
CA SER A 668 -35.42 0.85 26.97
C SER A 668 -35.67 0.42 25.51
N ASP A 669 -36.25 1.31 24.72
CA ASP A 669 -36.46 1.04 23.30
C ASP A 669 -35.13 1.12 22.54
N TYR A 670 -34.91 0.14 21.65
CA TYR A 670 -33.74 0.14 20.78
C TYR A 670 -33.89 1.17 19.67
N HIS A 671 -32.91 2.07 19.59
CA HIS A 671 -32.77 3.03 18.51
C HIS A 671 -31.43 2.80 17.82
N TRP A 672 -31.46 2.32 16.58
CA TRP A 672 -30.26 2.18 15.77
C TRP A 672 -29.95 3.48 15.04
N ASP A 673 -28.79 4.04 15.35
CA ASP A 673 -28.17 5.07 14.53
C ASP A 673 -27.38 4.41 13.40
N THR A 674 -27.98 4.32 12.20
CA THR A 674 -27.37 3.72 11.00
C THR A 674 -26.10 4.44 10.55
N SER A 675 -25.88 5.66 11.06
CA SER A 675 -24.66 6.43 10.82
C SER A 675 -23.46 5.88 11.61
N ARG A 676 -23.69 5.08 12.66
CA ARG A 676 -22.62 4.58 13.53
C ARG A 676 -22.46 3.08 13.41
N LYS A 677 -21.20 2.64 13.55
CA LYS A 677 -20.87 1.23 13.75
C LYS A 677 -21.65 0.69 14.95
N LEU A 678 -22.35 -0.44 14.76
CA LEU A 678 -23.13 -1.05 15.82
C LEU A 678 -22.22 -1.73 16.85
N LYS A 679 -22.33 -1.31 18.12
CA LYS A 679 -21.81 -2.04 19.28
C LYS A 679 -22.97 -2.65 20.05
N ARG A 680 -23.15 -3.97 19.96
CA ARG A 680 -24.24 -4.66 20.69
C ARG A 680 -24.00 -4.70 22.20
N ILE A 681 -22.75 -4.78 22.64
CA ILE A 681 -22.35 -4.73 24.05
C ILE A 681 -21.41 -3.54 24.22
N GLN A 682 -21.66 -2.71 25.22
CA GLN A 682 -20.87 -1.50 25.48
C GLN A 682 -20.75 -1.24 26.97
N ARG A 683 -19.54 -0.95 27.45
CA ARG A 683 -19.34 -0.35 28.77
C ARG A 683 -19.15 1.16 28.58
N LEU A 684 -19.90 1.96 29.35
CA LEU A 684 -19.93 3.42 29.24
C LEU A 684 -18.97 4.12 30.20
#